data_AF-A0A8D3C602-F1
#
_entry.id   AF-A0A8D3C602-F1
#
_cell.length_a   1.000
_cell.length_b   1.000
_cell.length_c   1.000
_cell.angle_alpha   90.00
_cell.angle_beta   90.00
_cell.angle_gamma   90.00
#
_symmetry.space_group_name_H-M   'P 1'
#
loop_
_entity.id
_entity.type
_entity.pdbx_description
1 polymer ?
#
loop_
_entity_poly.entity_id
_entity_poly.type
_entity_poly.pdbx_seq_one_letter_code
_entity_poly.pdbx_strand_id
1 'polypeptide(L)'
;MCRLPSRPERHEQPEEGNSCPSSHSVQLTYLNSVTQVHVGASDAAAEREGRARPVFCRTSENLHPCWHHAGTSHSQIFKYSNSQIFKYFSWSELGRSRSVSATIQTNGSVVSSSRISREHGSTTNFAFSPHSCRSRSRLCIDLREKFTPTFPSQCILSLEDPADSNPTKTVVVPLDDAPGCRCDESCVASGSCCYDYRDVCRVPTQLWVCTELRCGETRLSRSNCHCSHDCLSAGDCCTNYRHVCHGEWEEPRTSGRTMPVDGTRQEQWGKYGRLLGPVMRANHDAADCFVSSAPHVAGQCGTSAPYMQAAFPSKTFPNHYTIVTGLYPESNGLIDNSMYDPVFDASFSLSSPEKDNPAWYYGQPVWHTAKDQGLKSGTFFWPGSDVKINGSFPDIYKPYNGKVPFEERVFALLKWLQLPDDERPDFYTLYLEEPDKSGHSYGPVSGGLIEAIRGVDKIMGQLMDGLKQIGLHRCVNIIIVADHGMEDTSCDRKEALQQLVGDTGGYWVTEGPFGRIRARHKGVCKKPDQKIKPYLKADLPKRLHFANSRRIEDVNVLVEPKWLFPGSVTFCSGGAHGYDNDAESMHAMFVSYGPKFQPKTEIEPFSNIELYNLMCDVLQISPTDNNGTHGSMNHVLRQPYHAPAPPAEQSQQAQCRPVSLEPADGLGCSCPALIGNSSTVNSRLNLTAEQESAAEKSHLLFGRPRMLQPERSFCLLRQEGFVSAYSAAALMPLWSSFTVHRPIDSDPLWPVPQNCLRADVRLAPSQSPRCDQYDTAGNLTHAFLYPPNLNTTVDQQFDALLMSNVVPMYPEFKKIWLFFHDTLLLKYASVYNGVNVVTGPVFDYNYDGRYDRPEEIQQFVSGTNIPIPTHYFAVLTACGDSAQPVGACGGALQTVSFLLPHRPDNSESCRVRKEESVWVEDHMWFHQSRVRDVEWITGLDFYQGSGRPITELLRLKTHNDFVYLFTFEFLI
;
A
#
# COMPACT_ATOMS: atom_id res chain seq x y z
N MET A 1 -42.52 41.38 7.94
CA MET A 1 -43.25 41.43 9.23
C MET A 1 -42.35 40.74 10.25
N CYS A 2 -41.76 41.47 11.20
CA CYS A 2 -42.27 41.81 12.55
C CYS A 2 -42.05 40.66 13.57
N ARG A 3 -41.42 40.87 14.75
CA ARG A 3 -40.80 42.11 15.30
C ARG A 3 -39.82 41.78 16.46
N LEU A 4 -38.80 42.64 16.66
CA LEU A 4 -37.96 42.71 17.88
C LEU A 4 -38.64 43.55 18.99
N PRO A 5 -38.18 43.48 20.25
CA PRO A 5 -37.19 44.44 20.83
C PRO A 5 -36.06 43.70 21.63
N SER A 6 -35.05 44.27 22.32
CA SER A 6 -34.38 45.60 22.48
C SER A 6 -32.95 45.33 23.05
N ARG A 7 -31.88 46.17 23.02
CA ARG A 7 -31.61 47.63 23.02
C ARG A 7 -31.68 48.34 24.40
N PRO A 8 -30.91 49.43 24.65
CA PRO A 8 -29.62 49.88 24.04
C PRO A 8 -28.63 50.60 25.02
N GLU A 9 -27.65 51.33 24.44
CA GLU A 9 -26.88 52.51 24.93
C GLU A 9 -25.37 52.31 25.24
N ARG A 10 -24.44 53.23 24.90
CA ARG A 10 -24.50 54.53 24.19
C ARG A 10 -23.20 54.81 23.37
N HIS A 11 -23.23 55.78 22.44
CA HIS A 11 -22.05 56.38 21.76
C HIS A 11 -21.46 57.56 22.55
N GLU A 12 -20.18 57.93 22.31
CA GLU A 12 -19.78 59.26 21.79
C GLU A 12 -18.26 59.41 21.49
N GLN A 13 -17.92 60.45 20.73
CA GLN A 13 -16.59 60.99 20.33
C GLN A 13 -16.70 62.54 20.44
N PRO A 14 -15.63 63.38 20.58
CA PRO A 14 -14.65 63.59 19.49
C PRO A 14 -13.23 64.14 19.83
N GLU A 15 -12.39 64.23 18.78
CA GLU A 15 -11.32 65.20 18.44
C GLU A 15 -10.30 65.79 19.45
N GLU A 16 -9.02 65.42 19.26
CA GLU A 16 -7.92 66.29 18.78
C GLU A 16 -6.92 65.39 17.97
N GLY A 17 -5.86 65.83 17.27
CA GLY A 17 -5.24 67.16 17.13
C GLY A 17 -4.17 67.20 16.01
N ASN A 18 -3.46 68.32 15.81
CA ASN A 18 -2.51 68.53 14.68
C ASN A 18 -1.01 68.53 15.08
N SER A 19 -0.13 67.93 14.25
CA SER A 19 0.87 68.65 13.41
C SER A 19 2.04 67.78 12.88
N CYS A 20 2.58 68.16 11.71
CA CYS A 20 3.86 67.70 11.13
C CYS A 20 4.76 68.92 10.86
N PRO A 21 6.07 68.80 10.48
CA PRO A 21 6.38 68.67 9.04
C PRO A 21 7.76 68.06 8.63
N SER A 22 7.88 67.67 7.35
CA SER A 22 9.07 67.84 6.44
C SER A 22 10.42 67.13 6.72
N SER A 23 11.29 66.77 5.75
CA SER A 23 11.18 66.57 4.26
C SER A 23 12.54 66.13 3.64
N HIS A 24 12.54 65.64 2.39
CA HIS A 24 13.66 65.56 1.41
C HIS A 24 14.85 64.57 1.66
N SER A 25 15.68 64.20 0.67
CA SER A 25 15.47 63.54 -0.67
C SER A 25 16.82 63.38 -1.44
N VAL A 26 16.84 62.63 -2.56
CA VAL A 26 17.94 62.48 -3.59
C VAL A 26 19.08 61.49 -3.22
N GLN A 27 19.89 60.88 -4.12
CA GLN A 27 19.70 60.03 -5.33
C GLN A 27 21.11 59.56 -5.86
N LEU A 28 21.15 58.60 -6.81
CA LEU A 28 22.16 58.37 -7.90
C LEU A 28 23.45 57.50 -7.74
N THR A 29 23.54 56.51 -8.68
CA THR A 29 24.70 55.94 -9.45
C THR A 29 25.80 55.01 -8.89
N TYR A 30 25.80 53.77 -9.41
CA TYR A 30 26.84 53.05 -10.19
C TYR A 30 28.37 53.36 -10.03
N LEU A 31 29.20 52.29 -9.92
CA LEU A 31 30.10 51.83 -11.01
C LEU A 31 30.81 50.46 -10.74
N ASN A 32 31.50 49.92 -11.75
CA ASN A 32 32.14 48.58 -11.79
C ASN A 32 33.69 48.62 -11.74
N SER A 33 34.34 47.62 -11.12
CA SER A 33 35.64 46.98 -11.51
C SER A 33 35.97 45.83 -10.52
N VAL A 34 36.35 44.59 -10.88
CA VAL A 34 37.55 44.11 -11.64
C VAL A 34 38.84 44.46 -10.87
N THR A 35 39.78 43.56 -10.48
CA THR A 35 40.35 42.31 -11.06
C THR A 35 40.90 41.36 -9.95
N GLN A 36 40.75 40.01 -10.04
CA GLN A 36 41.77 38.94 -10.33
C GLN A 36 42.90 38.56 -9.32
N VAL A 37 43.26 37.25 -9.32
CA VAL A 37 44.62 36.63 -9.10
C VAL A 37 45.21 36.67 -7.65
N HIS A 38 45.84 35.63 -7.05
CA HIS A 38 45.93 34.16 -7.29
C HIS A 38 46.64 33.44 -6.09
N VAL A 39 46.43 32.10 -5.98
CA VAL A 39 47.38 31.02 -5.52
C VAL A 39 48.07 31.06 -4.12
N GLY A 40 48.08 29.90 -3.44
CA GLY A 40 48.84 29.57 -2.20
C GLY A 40 47.92 28.86 -1.18
N ALA A 41 48.13 27.63 -0.66
CA ALA A 41 49.29 26.75 -0.46
C ALA A 41 50.36 27.30 0.52
N SER A 42 50.81 26.58 1.56
CA SER A 42 50.38 25.28 2.13
C SER A 42 50.91 25.06 3.57
N ASP A 43 50.48 23.96 4.21
CA ASP A 43 51.18 23.16 5.25
C ASP A 43 51.39 23.61 6.72
N ALA A 44 51.43 22.55 7.57
CA ALA A 44 52.28 22.33 8.76
C ALA A 44 52.01 23.02 10.13
N ALA A 45 51.18 22.34 10.94
CA ALA A 45 51.58 21.59 12.17
C ALA A 45 52.11 22.27 13.47
N ALA A 46 52.09 21.47 14.55
CA ALA A 46 52.70 21.66 15.89
C ALA A 46 52.16 22.80 16.79
N GLU A 47 52.20 22.74 18.13
CA GLU A 47 52.13 21.65 19.15
C GLU A 47 51.92 22.33 20.54
N ARG A 48 51.43 21.61 21.58
CA ARG A 48 51.52 21.97 23.04
C ARG A 48 50.69 23.19 23.51
N GLU A 49 50.37 23.39 24.80
CA GLU A 49 50.36 22.63 26.07
C GLU A 49 49.24 23.30 26.95
N GLY A 50 48.66 22.78 28.03
CA GLY A 50 48.87 21.56 28.83
C GLY A 50 48.56 21.82 30.33
N ARG A 51 47.52 21.19 30.91
CA ARG A 51 47.21 21.01 32.37
C ARG A 51 45.91 20.19 32.49
N ALA A 52 45.89 18.96 33.01
CA ALA A 52 46.06 18.50 34.41
C ALA A 52 44.81 18.76 35.29
N ARG A 53 43.98 17.77 35.70
CA ARG A 53 44.17 16.55 36.57
C ARG A 53 43.79 16.84 38.06
N PRO A 54 43.54 15.85 38.96
CA PRO A 54 43.25 14.40 38.80
C PRO A 54 42.25 13.76 39.85
N VAL A 55 42.15 12.41 39.84
CA VAL A 55 41.80 11.43 40.94
C VAL A 55 40.34 11.28 41.43
N PHE A 56 39.71 10.12 41.17
CA PHE A 56 39.73 8.98 42.13
C PHE A 56 39.41 7.62 41.46
N CYS A 57 39.93 6.53 42.05
CA CYS A 57 39.95 5.19 41.46
C CYS A 57 39.56 4.09 42.46
N ARG A 58 38.94 3.02 41.96
CA ARG A 58 39.08 1.59 42.33
C ARG A 58 38.35 0.78 41.22
N THR A 59 38.89 -0.18 40.48
CA THR A 59 39.73 -1.38 40.79
C THR A 59 39.00 -2.37 41.70
N SER A 60 39.01 -3.69 41.45
CA SER A 60 40.03 -4.48 40.74
C SER A 60 39.52 -5.82 40.17
N GLU A 61 40.05 -6.19 38.99
CA GLU A 61 40.63 -7.52 38.67
C GLU A 61 39.71 -8.76 38.55
N ASN A 62 40.03 -9.80 37.74
CA ASN A 62 41.19 -10.12 36.88
C ASN A 62 40.70 -10.98 35.66
N LEU A 63 41.44 -11.67 34.77
CA LEU A 63 42.86 -12.10 34.63
C LEU A 63 43.20 -12.30 33.11
N HIS A 64 44.44 -12.65 32.79
CA HIS A 64 44.99 -12.93 31.44
C HIS A 64 46.05 -14.06 31.55
N PRO A 65 46.41 -14.84 30.49
CA PRO A 65 47.31 -14.40 29.39
C PRO A 65 46.89 -14.94 27.98
N CYS A 66 47.19 -14.34 26.81
CA CYS A 66 48.42 -13.77 26.23
C CYS A 66 49.46 -14.79 25.71
N TRP A 67 49.73 -14.80 24.40
CA TRP A 67 51.03 -15.13 23.74
C TRP A 67 51.10 -14.43 22.36
N HIS A 68 52.31 -14.13 21.85
CA HIS A 68 52.58 -13.33 20.62
C HIS A 68 52.95 -14.23 19.40
N HIS A 69 52.77 -13.86 18.12
CA HIS A 69 53.61 -12.86 17.41
C HIS A 69 53.13 -12.48 15.97
N ALA A 70 53.42 -11.23 15.58
CA ALA A 70 53.77 -10.63 14.26
C ALA A 70 53.32 -11.21 12.89
N GLY A 71 53.02 -10.32 11.91
CA GLY A 71 53.36 -10.60 10.49
C GLY A 71 52.53 -10.00 9.32
N THR A 72 52.54 -8.67 9.12
CA THR A 72 52.40 -7.97 7.80
C THR A 72 51.36 -8.37 6.72
N SER A 73 50.44 -7.43 6.46
CA SER A 73 49.90 -7.00 5.13
C SER A 73 49.24 -8.00 4.15
N HIS A 74 47.94 -7.84 3.94
CA HIS A 74 47.40 -7.09 2.78
C HIS A 74 45.95 -6.64 3.02
N SER A 75 45.52 -5.58 2.33
CA SER A 75 44.17 -5.03 2.42
C SER A 75 43.24 -5.60 1.34
N GLN A 76 42.06 -6.09 1.73
CA GLN A 76 40.91 -6.22 0.84
C GLN A 76 39.65 -5.71 1.52
N ILE A 77 38.89 -4.89 0.77
CA ILE A 77 37.68 -4.21 1.24
C ILE A 77 36.48 -5.07 0.86
N PHE A 78 35.89 -5.78 1.82
CA PHE A 78 34.62 -6.47 1.60
C PHE A 78 33.44 -5.49 1.69
N LYS A 79 33.13 -4.84 0.57
CA LYS A 79 31.80 -4.26 0.35
C LYS A 79 30.80 -5.40 0.12
N TYR A 80 29.91 -5.65 1.08
CA TYR A 80 28.73 -6.47 0.83
C TYR A 80 27.68 -5.64 0.08
N SER A 81 27.40 -6.02 -1.17
CA SER A 81 26.28 -5.51 -1.95
C SER A 81 25.05 -6.39 -1.71
N ASN A 82 24.01 -5.84 -1.08
CA ASN A 82 22.74 -6.54 -0.90
C ASN A 82 21.97 -6.62 -2.22
N SER A 83 22.24 -7.65 -3.03
CA SER A 83 21.56 -7.87 -4.30
C SER A 83 21.62 -9.34 -4.75
N GLN A 84 21.04 -10.27 -3.97
CA GLN A 84 20.69 -11.61 -4.47
C GLN A 84 19.29 -12.06 -4.07
N ILE A 85 18.36 -11.91 -5.03
CA ILE A 85 17.41 -12.95 -5.47
C ILE A 85 16.42 -13.47 -4.41
N PHE A 86 15.26 -12.81 -4.34
CA PHE A 86 13.98 -13.52 -4.20
C PHE A 86 13.36 -13.71 -5.60
N LYS A 87 13.74 -14.79 -6.29
CA LYS A 87 13.03 -15.32 -7.48
C LYS A 87 12.99 -16.84 -7.42
N TYR A 88 12.09 -17.40 -6.62
CA TYR A 88 11.69 -18.80 -6.73
C TYR A 88 10.60 -18.94 -7.80
N PHE A 89 11.02 -19.08 -9.05
CA PHE A 89 10.13 -19.57 -10.10
C PHE A 89 9.79 -21.04 -9.83
N SER A 90 8.49 -21.36 -9.82
CA SER A 90 8.04 -22.76 -9.80
C SER A 90 8.55 -23.49 -11.03
N TRP A 91 9.33 -24.56 -10.83
CA TRP A 91 9.76 -25.48 -11.87
C TRP A 91 9.03 -26.81 -11.72
N SER A 92 7.93 -26.97 -12.46
CA SER A 92 7.14 -28.20 -12.46
C SER A 92 6.76 -28.67 -13.86
N GLU A 93 7.72 -28.76 -14.79
CA GLU A 93 7.60 -29.72 -15.91
C GLU A 93 8.93 -30.06 -16.62
N LEU A 94 8.85 -31.05 -17.52
CA LEU A 94 9.83 -31.43 -18.54
C LEU A 94 11.22 -31.92 -18.10
N GLY A 95 11.23 -33.02 -17.34
CA GLY A 95 12.35 -33.97 -17.37
C GLY A 95 12.51 -34.66 -18.74
N ARG A 96 13.21 -34.02 -19.69
CA ARG A 96 13.71 -34.67 -20.93
C ARG A 96 15.12 -34.18 -21.28
N SER A 97 16.09 -35.05 -21.06
CA SER A 97 17.49 -34.80 -21.42
C SER A 97 17.72 -34.81 -22.93
N ARG A 98 18.53 -33.87 -23.42
CA ARG A 98 19.37 -34.05 -24.61
C ARG A 98 20.62 -33.17 -24.50
N SER A 99 21.77 -33.79 -24.72
CA SER A 99 23.09 -33.17 -24.61
C SER A 99 23.40 -32.26 -25.80
N VAL A 100 23.96 -31.07 -25.52
CA VAL A 100 24.66 -30.28 -26.54
C VAL A 100 26.08 -30.83 -26.65
N SER A 101 26.49 -31.19 -27.86
CA SER A 101 27.91 -31.41 -28.22
C SER A 101 28.20 -30.59 -29.46
N ALA A 102 29.11 -29.63 -29.35
CA ALA A 102 29.51 -28.78 -30.47
C ALA A 102 30.55 -29.50 -31.33
N THR A 103 30.41 -29.47 -32.65
CA THR A 103 31.49 -29.82 -33.58
C THR A 103 31.37 -28.99 -34.86
N ILE A 104 32.52 -28.70 -35.45
CA ILE A 104 32.71 -27.88 -36.65
C ILE A 104 32.27 -28.64 -37.92
N GLN A 105 32.02 -27.90 -38.99
CA GLN A 105 31.70 -28.38 -40.34
C GLN A 105 32.50 -29.60 -40.81
N THR A 106 31.84 -30.57 -41.47
CA THR A 106 32.20 -30.97 -42.85
C THR A 106 31.14 -31.89 -43.50
N ASN A 107 31.21 -31.97 -44.84
CA ASN A 107 30.39 -32.72 -45.80
C ASN A 107 30.00 -34.17 -45.40
N GLY A 108 28.84 -34.67 -45.85
CA GLY A 108 28.50 -36.10 -45.62
C GLY A 108 27.12 -36.60 -46.09
N SER A 109 26.84 -36.49 -47.38
CA SER A 109 25.66 -37.01 -48.11
C SER A 109 25.19 -38.47 -47.82
N VAL A 110 23.87 -38.68 -48.01
CA VAL A 110 23.24 -39.84 -48.75
C VAL A 110 22.75 -41.13 -48.02
N VAL A 111 21.41 -41.27 -47.99
CA VAL A 111 20.57 -42.47 -48.37
C VAL A 111 20.29 -43.65 -47.38
N SER A 112 19.13 -43.55 -46.73
CA SER A 112 17.95 -44.47 -46.73
C SER A 112 17.96 -45.92 -46.16
N SER A 113 16.81 -46.25 -45.53
CA SER A 113 16.15 -47.58 -45.51
C SER A 113 16.80 -48.69 -44.65
N SER A 114 16.14 -49.79 -44.23
CA SER A 114 14.69 -50.06 -44.06
C SER A 114 14.41 -51.34 -43.23
N ARG A 115 13.35 -51.29 -42.38
CA ARG A 115 12.30 -52.32 -42.12
C ARG A 115 12.70 -53.72 -41.54
N ILE A 116 11.69 -54.43 -40.99
CA ILE A 116 11.67 -55.88 -40.60
C ILE A 116 12.41 -56.18 -39.25
N SER A 117 12.13 -57.23 -38.47
CA SER A 117 10.91 -57.75 -37.77
C SER A 117 11.17 -59.19 -37.25
N ARG A 118 10.60 -59.58 -36.07
CA ARG A 118 10.60 -60.95 -35.47
C ARG A 118 12.01 -61.45 -35.00
N GLU A 119 12.21 -62.49 -34.15
CA GLU A 119 11.32 -63.42 -33.41
C GLU A 119 11.92 -63.93 -32.06
N HIS A 120 11.38 -65.03 -31.50
CA HIS A 120 11.56 -65.56 -30.12
C HIS A 120 12.95 -66.08 -29.68
N GLY A 121 13.18 -66.10 -28.35
CA GLY A 121 14.27 -66.80 -27.64
C GLY A 121 13.90 -67.04 -26.15
N SER A 122 14.76 -67.76 -25.40
CA SER A 122 14.23 -68.84 -24.55
C SER A 122 15.01 -69.26 -23.27
N THR A 123 14.25 -69.43 -22.17
CA THR A 123 14.42 -70.35 -21.02
C THR A 123 15.80 -70.64 -20.35
N THR A 124 15.82 -70.41 -19.02
CA THR A 124 16.37 -71.26 -17.92
C THR A 124 17.87 -71.33 -17.53
N ASN A 125 18.15 -70.89 -16.28
CA ASN A 125 18.68 -71.67 -15.12
C ASN A 125 20.14 -71.53 -14.55
N PHE A 126 20.16 -71.59 -13.19
CA PHE A 126 21.18 -71.99 -12.20
C PHE A 126 22.46 -71.17 -11.86
N ALA A 127 22.35 -70.44 -10.73
CA ALA A 127 23.19 -70.45 -9.49
C ALA A 127 24.75 -70.45 -9.51
N PHE A 128 25.35 -69.61 -8.64
CA PHE A 128 26.09 -70.03 -7.42
C PHE A 128 26.42 -68.85 -6.45
N SER A 129 26.81 -69.15 -5.19
CA SER A 129 27.30 -68.20 -4.16
C SER A 129 28.16 -68.94 -3.11
N PRO A 130 29.24 -68.35 -2.55
CA PRO A 130 29.24 -67.83 -1.14
C PRO A 130 30.17 -66.58 -1.00
N HIS A 131 30.56 -65.97 0.16
CA HIS A 131 30.35 -66.07 1.63
C HIS A 131 30.16 -64.62 2.18
N SER A 132 29.61 -64.27 3.36
CA SER A 132 29.15 -64.95 4.60
C SER A 132 30.19 -65.35 5.68
N CYS A 133 30.55 -64.45 6.61
CA CYS A 133 31.11 -64.82 7.93
C CYS A 133 30.73 -63.88 9.13
N ARG A 134 29.72 -64.31 9.92
CA ARG A 134 29.60 -64.32 11.40
C ARG A 134 29.79 -63.04 12.26
N SER A 135 29.15 -62.88 13.44
CA SER A 135 27.93 -63.48 14.04
C SER A 135 27.66 -62.92 15.45
N ARG A 136 26.38 -62.73 15.85
CA ARG A 136 25.80 -63.25 17.12
C ARG A 136 24.29 -62.93 17.21
N SER A 137 23.57 -63.65 18.09
CA SER A 137 22.11 -63.67 18.13
C SER A 137 21.54 -63.85 19.56
N ARG A 138 20.40 -63.18 19.82
CA ARG A 138 19.34 -63.37 20.84
C ARG A 138 18.25 -62.35 20.47
N LEU A 139 16.95 -62.64 20.27
CA LEU A 139 15.99 -63.54 20.92
C LEU A 139 15.30 -62.93 22.16
N CYS A 140 14.29 -62.11 21.90
CA CYS A 140 13.02 -61.90 22.64
C CYS A 140 11.98 -61.64 21.52
N ILE A 141 10.96 -62.47 21.29
CA ILE A 141 9.73 -62.66 22.08
C ILE A 141 8.86 -61.39 22.06
N ASP A 142 7.70 -61.52 21.42
CA ASP A 142 6.64 -60.51 21.33
C ASP A 142 5.88 -60.41 22.66
N LEU A 143 5.93 -59.24 23.28
CA LEU A 143 5.12 -58.86 24.43
C LEU A 143 4.40 -57.53 24.14
N ARG A 144 3.38 -57.60 23.28
CA ARG A 144 2.26 -56.66 23.31
C ARG A 144 1.42 -56.82 24.58
N GLU A 145 2.02 -56.51 25.73
CA GLU A 145 1.23 -56.25 26.94
C GLU A 145 0.46 -54.95 26.76
N LYS A 146 -0.77 -54.92 27.30
CA LYS A 146 -1.61 -53.73 27.27
C LYS A 146 -1.15 -52.78 28.37
N PHE A 147 -0.34 -51.79 28.03
CA PHE A 147 -0.30 -50.58 28.84
C PHE A 147 -1.69 -49.93 28.81
N THR A 148 -2.37 -49.97 29.95
CA THR A 148 -3.46 -49.06 30.26
C THR A 148 -2.91 -47.62 30.29
N PRO A 149 -3.71 -46.60 29.95
CA PRO A 149 -3.28 -45.21 30.14
C PRO A 149 -2.99 -44.98 31.62
N THR A 150 -1.77 -44.59 31.96
CA THR A 150 -1.46 -44.03 33.27
C THR A 150 -2.07 -42.62 33.33
N PHE A 151 -3.02 -42.42 34.24
CA PHE A 151 -3.62 -41.12 34.51
C PHE A 151 -2.57 -40.20 35.17
N PRO A 152 -2.60 -38.87 34.95
CA PRO A 152 -1.64 -37.94 35.53
C PRO A 152 -1.78 -37.79 37.06
N SER A 153 -0.69 -37.44 37.76
CA SER A 153 -0.69 -37.32 39.22
C SER A 153 -1.59 -36.19 39.72
N GLN A 154 -2.36 -36.45 40.78
CA GLN A 154 -3.36 -35.51 41.27
C GLN A 154 -2.78 -34.45 42.22
N CYS A 155 -3.18 -33.20 42.01
CA CYS A 155 -2.77 -32.03 42.78
C CYS A 155 -3.73 -31.75 43.93
N ILE A 156 -3.22 -31.64 45.16
CA ILE A 156 -4.04 -31.21 46.30
C ILE A 156 -3.93 -29.69 46.47
N LEU A 157 -5.00 -29.00 46.08
CA LEU A 157 -5.23 -27.62 46.50
C LEU A 157 -5.79 -27.64 47.93
N SER A 158 -4.96 -27.33 48.92
CA SER A 158 -5.43 -27.02 50.27
C SER A 158 -6.25 -25.73 50.23
N LEU A 159 -7.57 -25.85 50.37
CA LEU A 159 -8.42 -24.73 50.75
C LEU A 159 -8.26 -24.50 52.25
N GLU A 160 -7.83 -23.31 52.65
CA GLU A 160 -7.91 -22.87 54.04
C GLU A 160 -9.36 -22.48 54.34
N ASP A 161 -10.02 -23.24 55.22
CA ASP A 161 -11.33 -22.89 55.77
C ASP A 161 -11.25 -22.92 57.31
N PRO A 162 -11.13 -21.75 57.97
CA PRO A 162 -10.66 -21.68 59.36
C PRO A 162 -11.76 -21.94 60.42
N ALA A 163 -12.84 -22.67 60.09
CA ALA A 163 -13.97 -22.86 61.02
C ALA A 163 -14.88 -24.11 60.82
N ASP A 164 -14.36 -25.32 60.57
CA ASP A 164 -15.08 -26.54 61.01
C ASP A 164 -14.17 -27.72 61.38
N SER A 165 -14.68 -28.64 62.21
CA SER A 165 -13.97 -29.73 62.87
C SER A 165 -14.47 -31.12 62.44
N ASN A 166 -14.39 -31.44 61.14
CA ASN A 166 -14.81 -32.75 60.64
C ASN A 166 -13.89 -33.28 59.49
N PRO A 167 -13.10 -34.35 59.70
CA PRO A 167 -12.02 -34.71 58.79
C PRO A 167 -12.44 -35.67 57.66
N THR A 168 -13.00 -35.14 56.56
CA THR A 168 -13.09 -35.88 55.30
C THR A 168 -11.71 -35.94 54.61
N LYS A 169 -11.07 -37.11 54.64
CA LYS A 169 -9.74 -37.33 54.03
C LYS A 169 -9.72 -37.02 52.54
N THR A 170 -8.90 -36.05 52.12
CA THR A 170 -8.39 -35.99 50.75
C THR A 170 -7.40 -37.14 50.56
N VAL A 171 -7.69 -38.07 49.66
CA VAL A 171 -6.83 -39.23 49.38
C VAL A 171 -5.82 -38.87 48.29
N VAL A 172 -4.53 -38.95 48.61
CA VAL A 172 -3.46 -38.90 47.58
C VAL A 172 -3.45 -40.25 46.86
N VAL A 173 -3.50 -40.22 45.53
CA VAL A 173 -3.15 -41.36 44.67
C VAL A 173 -2.01 -40.90 43.74
N PRO A 174 -0.74 -41.23 44.05
CA PRO A 174 0.34 -41.18 43.07
C PRO A 174 0.09 -42.27 42.03
N LEU A 175 0.41 -42.01 40.77
CA LEU A 175 0.01 -42.89 39.66
C LEU A 175 1.16 -43.62 38.94
N ASP A 176 2.39 -43.46 39.43
CA ASP A 176 3.52 -44.34 39.11
C ASP A 176 4.49 -44.47 40.31
N ASP A 177 5.27 -45.57 40.34
CA ASP A 177 5.96 -46.11 41.53
C ASP A 177 7.23 -45.32 41.99
N ALA A 178 7.04 -44.10 42.49
CA ALA A 178 8.09 -43.30 43.15
C ALA A 178 7.81 -43.11 44.66
N PRO A 179 8.18 -44.09 45.53
CA PRO A 179 7.85 -44.03 46.96
C PRO A 179 8.56 -42.87 47.68
N GLY A 180 7.82 -41.79 47.93
CA GLY A 180 8.27 -40.61 48.67
C GLY A 180 8.06 -39.26 47.98
N CYS A 181 7.57 -39.21 46.73
CA CYS A 181 7.27 -37.96 46.05
C CYS A 181 5.97 -37.29 46.56
N ARG A 182 5.83 -35.98 46.35
CA ARG A 182 4.72 -35.13 46.85
C ARG A 182 4.17 -34.20 45.76
N CYS A 183 2.90 -33.82 45.89
CA CYS A 183 2.19 -32.93 44.95
C CYS A 183 1.59 -31.67 45.61
N ASP A 184 2.20 -31.20 46.72
CA ASP A 184 1.82 -29.97 47.43
C ASP A 184 2.92 -28.91 47.34
N GLU A 185 2.60 -27.64 47.62
CA GLU A 185 3.54 -26.52 47.42
C GLU A 185 4.87 -26.66 48.18
N SER A 186 4.90 -27.35 49.32
CA SER A 186 6.13 -27.53 50.09
C SER A 186 7.09 -28.56 49.47
N CYS A 187 6.63 -29.36 48.49
CA CYS A 187 7.50 -30.29 47.77
C CYS A 187 8.66 -29.57 47.07
N VAL A 188 8.44 -28.32 46.63
CA VAL A 188 9.43 -27.51 45.92
C VAL A 188 10.58 -27.12 46.85
N ALA A 189 10.25 -26.72 48.08
CA ALA A 189 11.24 -26.36 49.10
C ALA A 189 11.98 -27.58 49.68
N SER A 190 11.35 -28.76 49.69
CA SER A 190 11.96 -30.02 50.16
C SER A 190 12.61 -30.86 49.06
N GLY A 191 12.62 -30.41 47.80
CA GLY A 191 13.18 -31.16 46.67
C GLY A 191 12.49 -32.49 46.38
N SER A 192 11.24 -32.65 46.80
CA SER A 192 10.54 -33.95 46.88
C SER A 192 9.29 -34.01 45.98
N CYS A 193 9.19 -33.16 44.95
CA CYS A 193 8.05 -33.17 44.04
C CYS A 193 8.01 -34.43 43.18
N CYS A 194 6.82 -34.92 42.86
CA CYS A 194 6.64 -35.88 41.76
C CYS A 194 7.05 -35.23 40.43
N TYR A 195 7.51 -36.01 39.46
CA TYR A 195 8.19 -35.48 38.26
C TYR A 195 7.29 -34.58 37.40
N ASP A 196 5.99 -34.84 37.42
CA ASP A 196 4.91 -34.19 36.69
C ASP A 196 4.21 -33.07 37.49
N TYR A 197 4.50 -32.91 38.79
CA TYR A 197 3.87 -31.90 39.66
C TYR A 197 3.92 -30.48 39.07
N ARG A 198 5.00 -30.12 38.36
CA ARG A 198 5.09 -28.82 37.68
C ARG A 198 4.00 -28.71 36.61
N ASP A 199 3.90 -29.71 35.74
CA ASP A 199 3.09 -29.72 34.53
C ASP A 199 1.59 -29.93 34.81
N VAL A 200 1.25 -30.65 35.89
CA VAL A 200 -0.14 -30.87 36.31
C VAL A 200 -0.62 -29.87 37.37
N CYS A 201 0.26 -29.33 38.23
CA CYS A 201 -0.18 -28.51 39.38
C CYS A 201 0.16 -27.01 39.32
N ARG A 202 1.11 -26.58 38.46
CA ARG A 202 1.49 -25.15 38.33
C ARG A 202 1.31 -24.61 36.92
N VAL A 203 1.72 -25.38 35.92
CA VAL A 203 1.62 -25.02 34.50
C VAL A 203 0.17 -24.76 34.02
N PRO A 204 -0.90 -25.42 34.52
CA PRO A 204 -2.28 -25.11 34.08
C PRO A 204 -2.76 -23.69 34.43
N THR A 205 -2.15 -23.04 35.43
CA THR A 205 -2.44 -21.64 35.78
C THR A 205 -1.64 -20.65 34.94
N GLN A 206 -0.83 -21.14 33.99
CA GLN A 206 0.09 -20.35 33.15
C GLN A 206 -0.09 -20.63 31.65
N LEU A 207 -0.61 -21.80 31.27
CA LEU A 207 -0.87 -22.19 29.88
C LEU A 207 -2.35 -22.14 29.51
N TRP A 208 -2.58 -22.01 28.19
CA TRP A 208 -3.89 -22.02 27.54
C TRP A 208 -4.07 -23.22 26.59
N VAL A 209 -3.37 -24.32 26.88
CA VAL A 209 -3.30 -25.54 26.05
C VAL A 209 -3.31 -26.80 26.91
N CYS A 210 -3.86 -27.88 26.37
CA CYS A 210 -3.66 -29.23 26.88
C CYS A 210 -2.31 -29.80 26.39
N THR A 211 -1.75 -30.68 27.22
CA THR A 211 -0.64 -31.59 26.94
C THR A 211 -1.09 -32.99 27.32
N GLU A 212 -0.35 -34.03 26.92
CA GLU A 212 -0.66 -35.43 27.29
C GLU A 212 -0.86 -35.59 28.81
N LEU A 213 0.02 -34.97 29.61
CA LEU A 213 -0.04 -34.94 31.09
C LEU A 213 -1.25 -34.18 31.67
N ARG A 214 -1.99 -33.41 30.87
CA ARG A 214 -3.22 -32.72 31.32
C ARG A 214 -4.50 -33.44 30.88
N CYS A 215 -4.43 -34.42 29.99
CA CYS A 215 -5.61 -35.07 29.46
C CYS A 215 -6.30 -35.94 30.52
N GLY A 216 -7.54 -35.58 30.87
CA GLY A 216 -8.25 -36.19 32.00
C GLY A 216 -7.88 -35.60 33.36
N GLU A 217 -7.26 -34.41 33.42
CA GLU A 217 -6.90 -33.75 34.67
C GLU A 217 -8.10 -33.58 35.63
N THR A 218 -7.80 -33.57 36.93
CA THR A 218 -8.77 -33.06 37.92
C THR A 218 -8.81 -31.54 37.84
N ARG A 219 -10.00 -30.96 37.81
CA ARG A 219 -10.18 -29.51 37.66
C ARG A 219 -9.50 -28.72 38.78
N LEU A 220 -8.64 -27.79 38.39
CA LEU A 220 -8.08 -26.77 39.30
C LEU A 220 -8.85 -25.45 39.13
N SER A 221 -9.13 -24.77 40.25
CA SER A 221 -9.88 -23.50 40.28
C SER A 221 -9.09 -22.30 39.74
N ARG A 222 -7.79 -22.47 39.47
CA ARG A 222 -6.87 -21.43 38.93
C ARG A 222 -6.37 -21.73 37.52
N SER A 223 -6.88 -22.77 36.84
CA SER A 223 -6.51 -23.04 35.44
C SER A 223 -7.15 -22.02 34.49
N ASN A 224 -6.42 -21.58 33.46
CA ASN A 224 -6.94 -20.64 32.45
C ASN A 224 -7.94 -21.30 31.49
N CYS A 225 -7.77 -22.60 31.26
CA CYS A 225 -8.67 -23.51 30.55
C CYS A 225 -8.43 -24.94 31.03
N HIS A 226 -9.40 -25.82 30.85
CA HIS A 226 -9.38 -27.19 31.39
C HIS A 226 -9.14 -28.26 30.34
N CYS A 227 -8.69 -29.42 30.81
CA CYS A 227 -8.45 -30.63 30.01
C CYS A 227 -9.12 -31.88 30.62
N SER A 228 -10.08 -31.65 31.52
CA SER A 228 -10.90 -32.68 32.18
C SER A 228 -11.92 -33.30 31.22
N HIS A 229 -12.51 -34.44 31.56
CA HIS A 229 -13.49 -35.13 30.71
C HIS A 229 -14.80 -34.34 30.49
N ASP A 230 -15.11 -33.38 31.37
CA ASP A 230 -16.34 -32.59 31.36
C ASP A 230 -16.16 -31.18 30.77
N CYS A 231 -14.95 -30.79 30.32
CA CYS A 231 -14.68 -29.42 29.87
C CYS A 231 -15.50 -29.01 28.63
N LEU A 232 -15.89 -29.97 27.77
CA LEU A 232 -16.73 -29.71 26.60
C LEU A 232 -18.16 -29.37 27.02
N SER A 233 -18.68 -30.03 28.04
CA SER A 233 -20.01 -29.74 28.62
C SER A 233 -20.05 -28.46 29.47
N ALA A 234 -18.90 -28.04 30.02
CA ALA A 234 -18.77 -26.80 30.78
C ALA A 234 -18.41 -25.57 29.92
N GLY A 235 -17.99 -25.77 28.67
CA GLY A 235 -17.59 -24.69 27.76
C GLY A 235 -16.22 -24.07 28.06
N ASP A 236 -15.35 -24.79 28.80
CA ASP A 236 -14.07 -24.27 29.31
C ASP A 236 -12.83 -25.09 28.92
N CYS A 237 -12.96 -26.02 27.97
CA CYS A 237 -11.80 -26.72 27.41
C CYS A 237 -10.75 -25.75 26.83
N CYS A 238 -9.48 -26.15 26.91
CA CYS A 238 -8.45 -25.56 26.06
C CYS A 238 -8.75 -25.83 24.57
N THR A 239 -8.36 -24.93 23.66
CA THR A 239 -8.78 -25.01 22.25
C THR A 239 -8.26 -26.24 21.51
N ASN A 240 -7.09 -26.74 21.89
CA ASN A 240 -6.46 -27.95 21.33
C ASN A 240 -6.90 -29.26 22.02
N TYR A 241 -7.90 -29.23 22.91
CA TYR A 241 -8.31 -30.39 23.71
C TYR A 241 -8.71 -31.61 22.87
N ARG A 242 -9.57 -31.44 21.86
CA ARG A 242 -9.96 -32.53 20.93
C ARG A 242 -8.75 -33.15 20.23
N HIS A 243 -7.82 -32.32 19.76
CA HIS A 243 -6.61 -32.77 19.06
C HIS A 243 -5.68 -33.57 19.97
N VAL A 244 -5.33 -33.03 21.15
CA VAL A 244 -4.32 -33.63 22.03
C VAL A 244 -4.88 -34.76 22.89
N CYS A 245 -6.11 -34.64 23.40
CA CYS A 245 -6.66 -35.59 24.38
C CYS A 245 -7.54 -36.69 23.76
N HIS A 246 -7.99 -36.53 22.52
CA HIS A 246 -8.83 -37.53 21.82
C HIS A 246 -8.26 -37.96 20.47
N GLY A 247 -7.16 -37.37 20.01
CA GLY A 247 -6.56 -37.66 18.69
C GLY A 247 -7.44 -37.24 17.51
N GLU A 248 -8.42 -36.36 17.72
CA GLU A 248 -9.39 -35.96 16.69
C GLU A 248 -8.76 -35.02 15.64
N TRP A 249 -8.05 -35.61 14.68
CA TRP A 249 -7.59 -34.92 13.48
C TRP A 249 -7.96 -35.70 12.22
N GLU A 250 -9.16 -35.47 11.69
CA GLU A 250 -9.44 -35.82 10.29
C GLU A 250 -8.54 -34.98 9.37
N GLU A 251 -7.87 -35.64 8.42
CA GLU A 251 -7.17 -34.98 7.33
C GLU A 251 -8.14 -34.11 6.51
N PRO A 252 -7.83 -32.83 6.24
CA PRO A 252 -8.65 -31.99 5.39
C PRO A 252 -8.55 -32.46 3.93
N ARG A 253 -9.42 -33.40 3.53
CA ARG A 253 -9.49 -33.90 2.13
C ARG A 253 -9.67 -32.74 1.16
N THR A 254 -8.59 -32.38 0.46
CA THR A 254 -8.51 -31.29 -0.52
C THR A 254 -9.21 -31.59 -1.86
N SER A 255 -10.28 -32.39 -1.83
CA SER A 255 -11.11 -32.66 -3.00
C SER A 255 -11.94 -31.43 -3.36
N GLY A 256 -11.76 -30.89 -4.56
CA GLY A 256 -12.54 -29.77 -5.13
C GLY A 256 -13.99 -30.11 -5.48
N ARG A 257 -14.72 -30.75 -4.57
CA ARG A 257 -16.17 -30.97 -4.64
C ARG A 257 -16.86 -30.13 -3.58
N THR A 258 -17.87 -29.37 -4.00
CA THR A 258 -18.92 -28.85 -3.13
C THR A 258 -19.71 -30.03 -2.56
N MET A 259 -19.26 -30.55 -1.42
CA MET A 259 -20.09 -31.40 -0.55
C MET A 259 -21.14 -30.51 0.12
N PRO A 260 -22.38 -30.99 0.31
CA PRO A 260 -23.38 -30.28 1.12
C PRO A 260 -22.84 -30.05 2.54
N VAL A 261 -23.07 -28.84 3.07
CA VAL A 261 -23.08 -28.66 4.52
C VAL A 261 -24.31 -29.38 5.06
N ASP A 262 -24.17 -30.09 6.18
CA ASP A 262 -25.25 -30.91 6.71
C ASP A 262 -26.40 -30.02 7.20
N GLY A 263 -27.53 -30.07 6.48
CA GLY A 263 -28.53 -28.99 6.48
C GLY A 263 -29.16 -28.72 7.84
N THR A 264 -29.21 -29.73 8.71
CA THR A 264 -29.83 -29.68 10.03
C THR A 264 -29.16 -28.70 11.01
N ARG A 265 -27.90 -28.30 10.78
CA ARG A 265 -27.27 -27.20 11.56
C ARG A 265 -27.39 -25.85 10.86
N GLN A 266 -27.45 -25.82 9.54
CA GLN A 266 -27.57 -24.56 8.78
C GLN A 266 -28.98 -23.95 8.88
N GLU A 267 -30.00 -24.74 9.24
CA GLU A 267 -31.33 -24.23 9.59
C GLU A 267 -31.40 -23.58 10.99
N GLN A 268 -30.49 -23.92 11.91
CA GLN A 268 -30.36 -23.26 13.22
C GLN A 268 -29.43 -22.06 13.19
N TRP A 269 -28.45 -22.03 12.30
CA TRP A 269 -27.42 -20.97 12.22
C TRP A 269 -27.68 -20.12 10.97
N GLY A 270 -28.36 -18.99 11.16
CA GLY A 270 -29.00 -18.21 10.10
C GLY A 270 -28.11 -17.72 8.96
N LYS A 271 -28.77 -17.24 7.90
CA LYS A 271 -28.28 -17.00 6.52
C LYS A 271 -27.05 -16.08 6.34
N TYR A 272 -26.52 -15.50 7.41
CA TYR A 272 -25.45 -14.49 7.39
C TYR A 272 -24.08 -15.14 7.64
N GLY A 273 -23.17 -15.00 6.66
CA GLY A 273 -21.79 -15.47 6.80
C GLY A 273 -20.99 -14.54 7.72
N ARG A 274 -20.68 -15.01 8.93
CA ARG A 274 -19.94 -14.22 9.93
C ARG A 274 -18.55 -13.85 9.45
N LEU A 275 -18.06 -12.69 9.87
CA LEU A 275 -16.77 -12.10 9.50
C LEU A 275 -15.90 -11.87 10.74
N LEU A 276 -14.72 -12.49 10.75
CA LEU A 276 -13.63 -12.19 11.65
C LEU A 276 -12.68 -11.19 10.98
N GLY A 277 -12.66 -9.97 11.51
CA GLY A 277 -11.66 -8.95 11.22
C GLY A 277 -10.31 -9.24 11.90
N PRO A 278 -9.27 -8.46 11.57
CA PRO A 278 -7.99 -9.09 11.27
C PRO A 278 -6.99 -9.21 12.39
N VAL A 279 -6.14 -10.22 12.20
CA VAL A 279 -5.04 -10.67 13.06
C VAL A 279 -3.74 -10.69 12.24
N MET A 280 -2.57 -10.71 12.89
CA MET A 280 -1.26 -10.38 12.31
C MET A 280 -0.35 -11.59 11.94
N ARG A 281 0.96 -11.33 11.80
CA ARG A 281 1.90 -11.89 10.82
C ARG A 281 2.83 -12.97 11.37
N ALA A 282 3.07 -14.05 10.60
CA ALA A 282 4.01 -15.09 10.98
C ALA A 282 4.61 -15.95 9.85
N ASN A 283 5.74 -16.61 10.18
CA ASN A 283 6.53 -17.62 9.45
C ASN A 283 7.26 -18.49 10.51
N HIS A 284 7.54 -19.79 10.43
CA HIS A 284 7.28 -20.99 9.59
C HIS A 284 7.79 -22.15 10.52
N ASP A 285 7.36 -23.43 10.59
CA ASP A 285 6.58 -24.38 9.76
C ASP A 285 6.09 -25.57 10.66
N ALA A 286 5.21 -26.51 10.28
CA ALA A 286 4.14 -26.56 9.26
C ALA A 286 3.28 -27.84 9.41
N ALA A 287 1.98 -27.77 9.06
CA ALA A 287 1.09 -28.90 8.70
C ALA A 287 -0.28 -28.39 8.12
N ASP A 288 -0.28 -28.13 6.82
CA ASP A 288 -1.37 -28.36 5.85
C ASP A 288 -2.75 -27.66 6.01
N CYS A 289 -2.85 -26.60 6.82
CA CYS A 289 -3.67 -25.41 6.50
C CYS A 289 -3.37 -24.22 7.44
N PHE A 290 -3.09 -24.50 8.72
CA PHE A 290 -2.93 -23.47 9.78
C PHE A 290 -1.92 -23.85 10.89
N VAL A 291 -1.20 -24.97 10.74
CA VAL A 291 -0.04 -25.30 11.59
C VAL A 291 1.26 -24.68 11.01
N SER A 292 1.11 -23.84 10.00
CA SER A 292 2.12 -22.92 9.47
C SER A 292 1.45 -21.60 9.10
N SER A 293 2.03 -20.51 9.58
CA SER A 293 2.32 -19.25 8.88
C SER A 293 1.33 -18.76 7.83
N ALA A 294 0.92 -17.48 7.93
CA ALA A 294 -0.04 -16.87 7.01
C ALA A 294 0.27 -17.09 5.49
N PRO A 295 1.53 -17.09 5.00
CA PRO A 295 1.83 -17.42 3.60
C PRO A 295 1.56 -18.89 3.21
N HIS A 296 1.54 -19.84 4.15
CA HIS A 296 1.13 -21.23 3.91
C HIS A 296 -0.41 -21.36 3.87
N VAL A 297 -1.11 -20.69 4.79
CA VAL A 297 -2.59 -20.56 4.78
C VAL A 297 -3.07 -20.07 3.42
N ALA A 298 -2.42 -19.03 2.92
CA ALA A 298 -2.60 -18.43 1.60
C ALA A 298 -2.49 -19.46 0.46
N GLY A 299 -1.29 -20.01 0.25
CA GLY A 299 -1.01 -20.89 -0.90
C GLY A 299 -1.78 -22.21 -0.91
N GLN A 300 -2.28 -22.66 0.25
CA GLN A 300 -2.96 -23.96 0.36
C GLN A 300 -4.47 -23.91 0.62
N CYS A 301 -5.00 -22.86 1.27
CA CYS A 301 -6.36 -22.91 1.81
C CYS A 301 -7.22 -21.65 1.60
N GLY A 302 -6.63 -20.48 1.29
CA GLY A 302 -7.33 -19.18 1.22
C GLY A 302 -7.13 -18.37 -0.07
N THR A 303 -7.38 -17.06 0.00
CA THR A 303 -6.96 -16.06 -1.01
C THR A 303 -5.98 -15.07 -0.40
N SER A 304 -4.94 -14.66 -1.12
CA SER A 304 -3.87 -13.78 -0.62
C SER A 304 -3.30 -12.85 -1.69
N ALA A 305 -2.76 -11.70 -1.28
CA ALA A 305 -1.96 -10.83 -2.15
C ALA A 305 -0.48 -10.87 -1.75
N PRO A 306 0.47 -10.65 -2.68
CA PRO A 306 1.90 -10.48 -2.36
C PRO A 306 2.13 -9.40 -1.30
N TYR A 307 1.34 -8.34 -1.36
CA TYR A 307 1.19 -7.35 -0.29
C TYR A 307 -0.16 -6.62 -0.39
N MET A 308 -0.52 -5.93 0.68
CA MET A 308 -1.54 -4.89 0.71
C MET A 308 -0.85 -3.54 0.95
N GLN A 309 -1.21 -2.53 0.17
CA GLN A 309 -0.71 -1.17 0.34
C GLN A 309 -1.47 -0.47 1.47
N ALA A 310 -0.72 0.12 2.41
CA ALA A 310 -1.26 1.00 3.45
C ALA A 310 -1.72 2.35 2.88
N ALA A 311 -2.58 3.06 3.60
CA ALA A 311 -2.80 4.49 3.40
C ALA A 311 -1.66 5.31 4.05
N PHE A 312 -1.42 6.51 3.52
CA PHE A 312 -0.35 7.39 3.99
C PHE A 312 -0.83 8.33 5.13
N PRO A 313 -0.02 8.56 6.18
CA PRO A 313 1.23 7.88 6.50
C PRO A 313 0.98 6.44 6.99
N SER A 314 1.96 5.56 6.80
CA SER A 314 1.93 4.14 7.17
C SER A 314 2.00 3.92 8.70
N LYS A 315 0.98 4.43 9.41
CA LYS A 315 0.84 4.52 10.87
C LYS A 315 -0.40 3.80 11.38
N THR A 316 -0.34 3.39 12.65
CA THR A 316 -1.26 2.45 13.30
C THR A 316 -2.72 2.88 13.29
N PHE A 317 -3.05 4.02 13.92
CA PHE A 317 -4.42 4.51 14.02
C PHE A 317 -4.99 4.95 12.66
N PRO A 318 -4.25 5.71 11.81
CA PRO A 318 -4.69 6.03 10.45
C PRO A 318 -5.09 4.78 9.66
N ASN A 319 -4.27 3.73 9.66
CA ASN A 319 -4.50 2.54 8.85
C ASN A 319 -5.55 1.59 9.44
N HIS A 320 -5.54 1.32 10.74
CA HIS A 320 -6.60 0.55 11.39
C HIS A 320 -7.98 1.20 11.18
N TYR A 321 -8.08 2.53 11.24
CA TYR A 321 -9.34 3.22 11.04
C TYR A 321 -9.72 3.33 9.55
N THR A 322 -8.74 3.47 8.65
CA THR A 322 -8.94 3.34 7.18
C THR A 322 -9.55 1.99 6.82
N ILE A 323 -8.99 0.88 7.31
CA ILE A 323 -9.45 -0.50 7.02
C ILE A 323 -10.95 -0.67 7.33
N VAL A 324 -11.44 -0.08 8.42
CA VAL A 324 -12.83 -0.22 8.86
C VAL A 324 -13.77 0.88 8.39
N THR A 325 -13.31 1.89 7.65
CA THR A 325 -14.14 2.97 7.09
C THR A 325 -14.06 3.08 5.56
N GLY A 326 -13.02 2.52 4.93
CA GLY A 326 -12.72 2.69 3.52
C GLY A 326 -12.28 4.11 3.15
N LEU A 327 -11.99 4.97 4.13
CA LEU A 327 -11.71 6.39 3.95
C LEU A 327 -10.24 6.71 4.21
N TYR A 328 -9.63 7.54 3.35
CA TYR A 328 -8.27 8.04 3.57
C TYR A 328 -8.14 8.84 4.89
N PRO A 329 -6.94 8.90 5.51
CA PRO A 329 -6.71 9.63 6.76
C PRO A 329 -7.18 11.09 6.78
N GLU A 330 -7.06 11.82 5.66
CA GLU A 330 -7.58 13.20 5.57
C GLU A 330 -9.11 13.28 5.72
N SER A 331 -9.83 12.28 5.19
CA SER A 331 -11.30 12.18 5.23
C SER A 331 -11.83 11.51 6.51
N ASN A 332 -11.14 10.50 7.02
CA ASN A 332 -11.52 9.80 8.26
C ASN A 332 -11.11 10.57 9.54
N GLY A 333 -10.22 11.56 9.40
CA GLY A 333 -9.85 12.53 10.44
C GLY A 333 -8.66 12.11 11.30
N LEU A 334 -8.23 10.85 11.27
CA LEU A 334 -7.07 10.34 12.02
C LEU A 334 -5.83 10.38 11.13
N ILE A 335 -5.14 11.53 11.09
CA ILE A 335 -4.01 11.74 10.16
C ILE A 335 -2.66 11.21 10.69
N ASP A 336 -2.57 10.85 11.98
CA ASP A 336 -1.39 10.23 12.62
C ASP A 336 -1.78 9.62 13.99
N ASN A 337 -0.86 8.87 14.60
CA ASN A 337 -0.93 8.46 16.02
C ASN A 337 -0.77 9.65 17.00
N SER A 338 -0.34 10.83 16.51
CA SER A 338 -0.19 12.08 17.26
C SER A 338 -0.46 13.30 16.36
N MET A 339 -1.48 14.09 16.67
CA MET A 339 -1.96 15.20 15.83
C MET A 339 -2.61 16.32 16.65
N TYR A 340 -2.85 17.48 16.03
CA TYR A 340 -3.50 18.64 16.66
C TYR A 340 -4.56 19.21 15.72
N ASP A 341 -5.66 19.71 16.28
CA ASP A 341 -6.74 20.33 15.52
C ASP A 341 -6.86 21.82 15.90
N PRO A 342 -6.57 22.76 14.97
CA PRO A 342 -6.56 24.19 15.24
C PRO A 342 -7.95 24.81 15.51
N VAL A 343 -9.03 24.05 15.38
CA VAL A 343 -10.40 24.48 15.69
C VAL A 343 -10.88 23.90 17.02
N PHE A 344 -10.32 22.77 17.47
CA PHE A 344 -10.54 22.25 18.82
C PHE A 344 -9.56 22.83 19.85
N ASP A 345 -8.42 23.37 19.38
CA ASP A 345 -7.24 23.74 20.18
C ASP A 345 -6.76 22.61 21.10
N ALA A 346 -6.79 21.38 20.58
CA ALA A 346 -6.53 20.15 21.31
C ALA A 346 -5.51 19.26 20.58
N SER A 347 -4.78 18.46 21.35
CA SER A 347 -3.77 17.51 20.85
C SER A 347 -4.20 16.07 21.14
N PHE A 348 -4.41 15.30 20.07
CA PHE A 348 -4.66 13.86 20.10
C PHE A 348 -3.33 13.11 20.21
N SER A 349 -3.29 12.10 21.09
CA SER A 349 -2.25 11.07 21.10
C SER A 349 -2.78 9.79 21.73
N LEU A 350 -2.14 8.64 21.45
CA LEU A 350 -2.62 7.34 21.92
C LEU A 350 -2.62 7.16 23.45
N SER A 351 -1.93 8.03 24.18
CA SER A 351 -1.87 8.07 25.65
C SER A 351 -2.66 9.24 26.27
N SER A 352 -3.31 10.07 25.45
CA SER A 352 -4.13 11.20 25.88
C SER A 352 -5.60 10.80 26.03
N PRO A 353 -6.34 11.33 27.03
CA PRO A 353 -7.81 11.21 27.09
C PRO A 353 -8.53 11.73 25.83
N GLU A 354 -7.88 12.59 25.02
CA GLU A 354 -8.42 12.99 23.71
C GLU A 354 -8.60 11.82 22.72
N LYS A 355 -7.98 10.65 22.97
CA LYS A 355 -8.30 9.41 22.24
C LYS A 355 -9.78 9.04 22.35
N ASP A 356 -10.43 9.36 23.47
CA ASP A 356 -11.82 8.98 23.75
C ASP A 356 -12.83 10.05 23.29
N ASN A 357 -12.37 11.18 22.75
CA ASN A 357 -13.21 12.24 22.21
C ASN A 357 -13.68 11.89 20.78
N PRO A 358 -14.99 11.66 20.54
CA PRO A 358 -15.48 11.22 19.24
C PRO A 358 -15.36 12.28 18.14
N ALA A 359 -15.08 13.56 18.47
CA ALA A 359 -14.90 14.62 17.48
C ALA A 359 -13.63 14.44 16.62
N TRP A 360 -12.71 13.56 17.00
CA TRP A 360 -11.57 13.15 16.17
C TRP A 360 -11.95 12.17 15.05
N TYR A 361 -13.03 11.41 15.22
CA TYR A 361 -13.36 10.24 14.40
C TYR A 361 -14.48 10.57 13.41
N TYR A 362 -14.13 10.70 12.12
CA TYR A 362 -15.09 10.93 11.04
C TYR A 362 -15.43 9.64 10.28
N GLY A 363 -16.35 9.71 9.33
CA GLY A 363 -16.83 8.55 8.58
C GLY A 363 -17.68 7.59 9.43
N GLN A 364 -17.97 6.40 8.87
CA GLN A 364 -18.76 5.38 9.55
C GLN A 364 -18.02 4.03 9.56
N PRO A 365 -17.54 3.57 10.73
CA PRO A 365 -16.84 2.30 10.83
C PRO A 365 -17.79 1.11 10.64
N VAL A 366 -17.27 0.02 10.06
CA VAL A 366 -18.06 -1.14 9.59
C VAL A 366 -18.93 -1.80 10.70
N TRP A 367 -18.53 -1.71 11.97
CA TRP A 367 -19.36 -2.17 13.08
C TRP A 367 -20.65 -1.36 13.27
N HIS A 368 -20.65 -0.06 12.94
CA HIS A 368 -21.87 0.75 12.88
C HIS A 368 -22.65 0.49 11.58
N THR A 369 -21.97 0.34 10.43
CA THR A 369 -22.62 -0.06 9.15
C THR A 369 -23.39 -1.38 9.26
N ALA A 370 -22.83 -2.34 10.00
CA ALA A 370 -23.47 -3.62 10.31
C ALA A 370 -24.69 -3.44 11.25
N LYS A 371 -24.52 -2.63 12.31
CA LYS A 371 -25.54 -2.34 13.34
C LYS A 371 -26.77 -1.62 12.78
N ASP A 372 -26.57 -0.63 11.92
CA ASP A 372 -27.64 0.10 11.23
C ASP A 372 -28.44 -0.80 10.27
N GLN A 373 -27.86 -1.95 9.88
CA GLN A 373 -28.47 -2.96 9.02
C GLN A 373 -28.85 -4.25 9.80
N GLY A 374 -28.91 -4.17 11.13
CA GLY A 374 -29.48 -5.20 12.02
C GLY A 374 -28.54 -6.32 12.46
N LEU A 375 -27.25 -6.27 12.09
CA LEU A 375 -26.22 -7.23 12.50
C LEU A 375 -25.50 -6.76 13.78
N LYS A 376 -24.91 -7.70 14.54
CA LYS A 376 -24.17 -7.36 15.78
C LYS A 376 -22.66 -7.37 15.61
N SER A 377 -21.98 -6.62 16.48
CA SER A 377 -20.54 -6.34 16.41
C SER A 377 -19.79 -6.65 17.73
N GLY A 378 -18.63 -7.32 17.62
CA GLY A 378 -17.82 -7.77 18.76
C GLY A 378 -16.34 -7.44 18.62
N THR A 379 -15.89 -6.30 19.15
CA THR A 379 -14.54 -5.77 18.91
C THR A 379 -13.57 -6.01 20.07
N PHE A 380 -12.49 -6.74 19.82
CA PHE A 380 -11.35 -6.82 20.74
C PHE A 380 -10.23 -5.88 20.28
N PHE A 381 -10.09 -4.75 20.98
CA PHE A 381 -9.00 -3.76 20.87
C PHE A 381 -8.79 -3.08 19.50
N TRP A 382 -9.83 -2.89 18.69
CA TRP A 382 -9.68 -2.12 17.44
C TRP A 382 -9.63 -0.60 17.71
N PRO A 383 -8.70 0.17 17.10
CA PRO A 383 -8.67 1.64 17.20
C PRO A 383 -10.01 2.30 16.86
N GLY A 384 -10.53 3.11 17.78
CA GLY A 384 -11.85 3.77 17.65
C GLY A 384 -13.04 2.92 18.09
N SER A 385 -12.87 1.60 18.33
CA SER A 385 -13.97 0.75 18.81
C SER A 385 -14.27 0.89 20.30
N ASP A 386 -13.36 1.52 21.05
CA ASP A 386 -13.56 1.97 22.43
C ASP A 386 -13.98 3.44 22.54
N VAL A 387 -14.36 4.07 21.42
CA VAL A 387 -14.80 5.47 21.32
C VAL A 387 -16.26 5.56 20.89
N LYS A 388 -16.99 6.55 21.43
CA LYS A 388 -18.45 6.70 21.22
C LYS A 388 -18.80 7.40 19.89
N ILE A 389 -18.28 6.88 18.79
CA ILE A 389 -18.40 7.45 17.43
C ILE A 389 -19.88 7.52 17.02
N ASN A 390 -20.32 8.67 16.49
CA ASN A 390 -21.73 8.97 16.18
C ASN A 390 -22.72 8.70 17.35
N GLY A 391 -22.25 8.74 18.60
CA GLY A 391 -23.09 8.49 19.77
C GLY A 391 -23.29 7.01 20.14
N SER A 392 -22.68 6.06 19.43
CA SER A 392 -22.76 4.62 19.69
C SER A 392 -21.40 3.95 19.91
N PHE A 393 -21.44 2.75 20.47
CA PHE A 393 -20.34 1.79 20.54
C PHE A 393 -20.73 0.52 19.76
N PRO A 394 -19.75 -0.36 19.42
CA PRO A 394 -20.03 -1.76 19.11
C PRO A 394 -20.88 -2.43 20.20
N ASP A 395 -21.58 -3.50 19.85
CA ASP A 395 -22.51 -4.19 20.75
C ASP A 395 -21.77 -4.91 21.89
N ILE A 396 -20.60 -5.46 21.59
CA ILE A 396 -19.60 -5.91 22.55
C ILE A 396 -18.27 -5.26 22.17
N TYR A 397 -17.62 -4.56 23.11
CA TYR A 397 -16.28 -4.00 22.91
C TYR A 397 -15.41 -4.19 24.15
N LYS A 398 -14.09 -3.97 24.00
CA LYS A 398 -13.11 -3.99 25.09
C LYS A 398 -12.26 -2.72 25.05
N PRO A 399 -12.25 -1.88 26.12
CA PRO A 399 -11.31 -0.76 26.25
C PRO A 399 -9.87 -1.26 26.15
N TYR A 400 -9.02 -0.53 25.42
CA TYR A 400 -7.66 -1.01 25.10
C TYR A 400 -6.80 -1.26 26.34
N ASN A 401 -6.20 -2.45 26.42
CA ASN A 401 -5.22 -2.81 27.45
C ASN A 401 -4.23 -3.87 26.93
N GLY A 402 -3.14 -3.44 26.30
CA GLY A 402 -2.07 -4.31 25.79
C GLY A 402 -1.31 -5.16 26.83
N LYS A 403 -1.77 -5.23 28.09
CA LYS A 403 -1.33 -6.23 29.08
C LYS A 403 -2.16 -7.52 29.06
N VAL A 404 -3.32 -7.54 28.39
CA VAL A 404 -4.16 -8.74 28.26
C VAL A 404 -3.47 -9.77 27.34
N PRO A 405 -3.17 -11.00 27.81
CA PRO A 405 -2.53 -12.04 27.00
C PRO A 405 -3.30 -12.33 25.72
N PHE A 406 -2.60 -12.62 24.62
CA PHE A 406 -3.22 -12.88 23.31
C PHE A 406 -4.19 -14.05 23.34
N GLU A 407 -3.88 -15.09 24.12
CA GLU A 407 -4.74 -16.23 24.33
C GLU A 407 -6.07 -15.85 24.98
N GLU A 408 -6.08 -14.94 25.97
CA GLU A 408 -7.32 -14.46 26.61
C GLU A 408 -8.24 -13.77 25.59
N ARG A 409 -7.65 -13.02 24.64
CA ARG A 409 -8.39 -12.35 23.55
C ARG A 409 -9.05 -13.38 22.62
N VAL A 410 -8.32 -14.44 22.25
CA VAL A 410 -8.85 -15.57 21.45
C VAL A 410 -9.95 -16.31 22.20
N PHE A 411 -9.77 -16.60 23.50
CA PHE A 411 -10.79 -17.27 24.32
C PHE A 411 -12.05 -16.41 24.49
N ALA A 412 -11.91 -15.09 24.64
CA ALA A 412 -13.07 -14.19 24.69
C ALA A 412 -13.85 -14.21 23.36
N LEU A 413 -13.14 -14.15 22.23
CA LEU A 413 -13.71 -14.21 20.89
C LEU A 413 -14.45 -15.54 20.61
N LEU A 414 -13.84 -16.67 21.00
CA LEU A 414 -14.45 -17.99 20.90
C LEU A 414 -15.67 -18.16 21.83
N LYS A 415 -15.71 -17.46 22.97
CA LYS A 415 -16.90 -17.40 23.84
C LYS A 415 -18.00 -16.53 23.21
N TRP A 416 -17.66 -15.40 22.60
CA TRP A 416 -18.64 -14.57 21.87
C TRP A 416 -19.27 -15.33 20.69
N LEU A 417 -18.49 -16.14 19.98
CA LEU A 417 -18.97 -17.04 18.91
C LEU A 417 -19.91 -18.16 19.38
N GLN A 418 -20.07 -18.36 20.69
CA GLN A 418 -20.97 -19.35 21.31
C GLN A 418 -22.15 -18.71 22.08
N LEU A 419 -22.32 -17.39 21.99
CA LEU A 419 -23.50 -16.70 22.54
C LEU A 419 -24.80 -17.14 21.83
N PRO A 420 -25.98 -16.95 22.47
CA PRO A 420 -27.28 -17.08 21.83
C PRO A 420 -27.40 -16.29 20.54
N ASP A 421 -28.19 -16.76 19.58
CA ASP A 421 -28.33 -16.15 18.24
C ASP A 421 -28.78 -14.68 18.27
N ASP A 422 -29.52 -14.27 19.30
CA ASP A 422 -29.96 -12.89 19.52
C ASP A 422 -28.92 -12.01 20.22
N GLU A 423 -27.86 -12.57 20.82
CA GLU A 423 -26.75 -11.83 21.44
C GLU A 423 -25.45 -11.87 20.60
N ARG A 424 -25.26 -12.93 19.81
CA ARG A 424 -24.01 -13.27 19.12
C ARG A 424 -23.65 -12.31 17.96
N PRO A 425 -22.45 -11.70 17.97
CA PRO A 425 -22.00 -10.86 16.85
C PRO A 425 -21.84 -11.59 15.51
N ASP A 426 -22.02 -10.86 14.43
CA ASP A 426 -21.81 -11.28 13.04
C ASP A 426 -20.50 -10.71 12.48
N PHE A 427 -20.09 -9.53 12.95
CA PHE A 427 -18.78 -8.92 12.71
C PHE A 427 -17.92 -8.92 13.98
N TYR A 428 -16.63 -9.24 13.85
CA TYR A 428 -15.66 -9.28 14.95
C TYR A 428 -14.34 -8.60 14.60
N THR A 429 -13.54 -8.22 15.61
CA THR A 429 -12.12 -7.84 15.43
C THR A 429 -11.22 -8.42 16.53
N LEU A 430 -9.95 -8.70 16.22
CA LEU A 430 -8.96 -9.20 17.17
C LEU A 430 -7.57 -8.59 16.95
N TYR A 431 -7.28 -7.48 17.63
CA TYR A 431 -5.96 -6.83 17.55
C TYR A 431 -4.91 -7.47 18.49
N LEU A 432 -3.66 -7.54 18.01
CA LEU A 432 -2.45 -7.99 18.73
C LEU A 432 -1.33 -6.95 18.51
N GLU A 433 -0.54 -6.62 19.54
CA GLU A 433 0.55 -5.61 19.43
C GLU A 433 1.85 -6.14 18.79
N GLU A 434 1.91 -7.42 18.43
CA GLU A 434 3.07 -8.07 17.81
C GLU A 434 2.74 -8.48 16.36
N PRO A 435 3.72 -8.44 15.44
CA PRO A 435 5.15 -8.26 15.67
C PRO A 435 5.65 -6.81 15.66
N ASP A 436 4.76 -5.80 15.60
CA ASP A 436 5.13 -4.37 15.58
C ASP A 436 6.04 -3.96 16.75
N LYS A 437 5.61 -4.25 17.98
CA LYS A 437 6.34 -3.91 19.20
C LYS A 437 7.76 -4.52 19.25
N SER A 438 7.93 -5.77 18.82
CA SER A 438 9.25 -6.39 18.69
C SER A 438 10.05 -5.86 17.49
N GLY A 439 9.37 -5.50 16.40
CA GLY A 439 9.98 -4.80 15.25
C GLY A 439 10.57 -3.45 15.65
N HIS A 440 9.83 -2.64 16.40
CA HIS A 440 10.36 -1.44 17.06
C HIS A 440 11.55 -1.77 17.96
N SER A 441 11.39 -2.72 18.89
CA SER A 441 12.40 -3.02 19.93
C SER A 441 13.73 -3.56 19.40
N TYR A 442 13.72 -4.31 18.29
CA TYR A 442 14.87 -5.08 17.82
C TYR A 442 15.22 -4.88 16.33
N GLY A 443 14.41 -4.13 15.58
CA GLY A 443 14.55 -3.97 14.13
C GLY A 443 13.88 -5.08 13.31
N PRO A 444 13.56 -4.82 12.02
CA PRO A 444 12.81 -5.73 11.14
C PRO A 444 13.55 -7.02 10.74
N VAL A 445 14.82 -7.19 11.12
CA VAL A 445 15.62 -8.42 10.88
C VAL A 445 16.34 -8.80 12.17
N SER A 446 15.64 -9.50 13.06
CA SER A 446 16.14 -9.80 14.41
C SER A 446 15.57 -11.10 14.99
N GLY A 447 16.27 -11.69 15.96
CA GLY A 447 15.82 -12.91 16.65
C GLY A 447 14.53 -12.70 17.43
N GLY A 448 14.41 -11.59 18.16
CA GLY A 448 13.20 -11.23 18.91
C GLY A 448 11.97 -11.04 18.01
N LEU A 449 12.15 -10.49 16.79
CA LEU A 449 11.07 -10.42 15.81
C LEU A 449 10.62 -11.81 15.35
N ILE A 450 11.55 -12.75 15.10
CA ILE A 450 11.23 -14.13 14.72
C ILE A 450 10.48 -14.86 15.85
N GLU A 451 10.84 -14.61 17.11
CA GLU A 451 10.13 -15.15 18.28
C GLU A 451 8.71 -14.55 18.42
N ALA A 452 8.54 -13.24 18.23
CA ALA A 452 7.24 -12.57 18.23
C ALA A 452 6.33 -13.09 17.09
N ILE A 453 6.90 -13.25 15.89
CA ILE A 453 6.26 -13.87 14.73
C ILE A 453 5.76 -15.29 15.06
N ARG A 454 6.60 -16.16 15.63
CA ARG A 454 6.21 -17.51 16.04
C ARG A 454 5.16 -17.51 17.15
N GLY A 455 5.21 -16.51 18.04
CA GLY A 455 4.18 -16.26 19.04
C GLY A 455 2.82 -16.01 18.41
N VAL A 456 2.74 -15.07 17.46
CA VAL A 456 1.50 -14.75 16.74
C VAL A 456 0.98 -15.94 15.92
N ASP A 457 1.86 -16.74 15.30
CA ASP A 457 1.47 -17.97 14.58
C ASP A 457 0.74 -18.95 15.50
N LYS A 458 1.26 -19.15 16.71
CA LYS A 458 0.67 -20.03 17.71
C LYS A 458 -0.71 -19.54 18.17
N ILE A 459 -0.92 -18.22 18.26
CA ILE A 459 -2.23 -17.62 18.56
C ILE A 459 -3.22 -17.85 17.41
N MET A 460 -2.76 -17.78 16.15
CA MET A 460 -3.58 -18.12 14.98
C MET A 460 -3.97 -19.59 14.93
N GLY A 461 -3.02 -20.50 15.20
CA GLY A 461 -3.31 -21.93 15.39
C GLY A 461 -4.33 -22.16 16.51
N GLN A 462 -4.16 -21.50 17.67
CA GLN A 462 -5.06 -21.60 18.81
C GLN A 462 -6.50 -21.17 18.49
N LEU A 463 -6.66 -20.08 17.72
CA LEU A 463 -7.94 -19.60 17.21
C LEU A 463 -8.59 -20.61 16.25
N MET A 464 -7.82 -21.16 15.31
CA MET A 464 -8.33 -22.11 14.33
C MET A 464 -8.68 -23.48 14.93
N ASP A 465 -7.90 -23.97 15.90
CA ASP A 465 -8.23 -25.14 16.71
C ASP A 465 -9.53 -24.90 17.50
N GLY A 466 -9.69 -23.71 18.10
CA GLY A 466 -10.91 -23.33 18.80
C GLY A 466 -12.13 -23.34 17.87
N LEU A 467 -12.01 -22.71 16.69
CA LEU A 467 -13.02 -22.72 15.64
C LEU A 467 -13.31 -24.14 15.11
N LYS A 468 -12.33 -25.05 15.09
CA LYS A 468 -12.50 -26.46 14.73
C LYS A 468 -13.28 -27.19 15.83
N GLN A 469 -12.91 -26.97 17.09
CA GLN A 469 -13.49 -27.60 18.27
C GLN A 469 -14.98 -27.26 18.48
N ILE A 470 -15.40 -26.04 18.12
CA ILE A 470 -16.81 -25.60 18.13
C ILE A 470 -17.52 -25.77 16.76
N GLY A 471 -16.84 -26.33 15.76
CA GLY A 471 -17.41 -26.66 14.44
C GLY A 471 -17.55 -25.49 13.45
N LEU A 472 -17.10 -24.28 13.81
CA LEU A 472 -17.27 -23.05 13.01
C LEU A 472 -16.16 -22.76 12.00
N HIS A 473 -15.05 -23.53 12.00
CA HIS A 473 -13.91 -23.36 11.09
C HIS A 473 -14.24 -23.37 9.58
N ARG A 474 -15.42 -23.87 9.16
CA ARG A 474 -15.89 -23.84 7.75
C ARG A 474 -17.06 -22.90 7.50
N CYS A 475 -17.47 -22.15 8.53
CA CYS A 475 -18.61 -21.22 8.53
C CYS A 475 -18.16 -19.75 8.60
N VAL A 476 -17.14 -19.46 9.43
CA VAL A 476 -16.57 -18.12 9.57
C VAL A 476 -15.74 -17.75 8.34
N ASN A 477 -15.87 -16.49 7.92
CA ASN A 477 -14.96 -15.84 6.97
C ASN A 477 -13.95 -15.04 7.80
N ILE A 478 -12.66 -15.25 7.59
CA ILE A 478 -11.57 -14.58 8.30
C ILE A 478 -10.79 -13.76 7.27
N ILE A 479 -10.49 -12.51 7.61
CA ILE A 479 -9.50 -11.70 6.91
C ILE A 479 -8.35 -11.48 7.89
N ILE A 480 -7.09 -11.65 7.46
CA ILE A 480 -5.85 -11.57 8.23
C ILE A 480 -5.00 -10.49 7.56
N VAL A 481 -4.72 -9.38 8.25
CA VAL A 481 -4.00 -8.23 7.67
C VAL A 481 -3.05 -7.58 8.67
N ALA A 482 -2.14 -6.77 8.15
CA ALA A 482 -1.45 -5.75 8.95
C ALA A 482 -1.93 -4.35 8.51
N ASP A 483 -1.68 -3.36 9.36
CA ASP A 483 -1.89 -1.94 9.08
C ASP A 483 -0.72 -1.30 8.32
N HIS A 484 0.52 -1.75 8.59
CA HIS A 484 1.74 -1.34 7.89
C HIS A 484 2.86 -2.39 7.99
N GLY A 485 3.98 -2.13 7.30
CA GLY A 485 5.26 -2.81 7.47
C GLY A 485 6.15 -2.18 8.56
N MET A 486 7.47 -2.40 8.46
CA MET A 486 8.50 -1.95 9.42
C MET A 486 9.88 -1.84 8.74
N GLU A 487 10.64 -0.80 9.06
CA GLU A 487 11.96 -0.48 8.46
C GLU A 487 13.04 -0.25 9.54
N ASP A 488 14.30 -0.51 9.22
CA ASP A 488 15.44 -0.38 10.15
C ASP A 488 15.91 1.07 10.30
N THR A 489 16.15 1.53 11.53
CA THR A 489 16.65 2.88 11.84
C THR A 489 18.02 2.83 12.51
N SER A 490 18.85 3.86 12.26
CA SER A 490 20.10 4.10 12.99
C SER A 490 20.21 5.56 13.39
N CYS A 491 20.83 5.81 14.54
CA CYS A 491 21.13 7.14 15.04
C CYS A 491 22.12 7.90 14.14
N ASP A 492 22.87 7.20 13.27
CA ASP A 492 23.73 7.78 12.23
C ASP A 492 22.92 8.29 11.02
N ARG A 493 21.70 7.80 10.82
CA ARG A 493 20.83 8.09 9.66
C ARG A 493 19.77 9.12 10.03
N LYS A 494 20.24 10.32 10.38
CA LYS A 494 19.44 11.45 10.88
C LYS A 494 19.71 12.75 10.10
N GLU A 495 18.66 13.47 9.71
CA GLU A 495 18.79 14.84 9.19
C GLU A 495 17.92 15.83 10.00
N ALA A 496 18.54 16.52 10.95
CA ALA A 496 17.84 17.45 11.84
C ALA A 496 17.47 18.77 11.12
N LEU A 497 16.25 19.26 11.35
CA LEU A 497 15.73 20.52 10.79
C LEU A 497 16.68 21.71 11.04
N GLN A 498 17.29 21.75 12.23
CA GLN A 498 18.23 22.79 12.66
C GLN A 498 19.42 22.97 11.70
N GLN A 499 19.88 21.88 11.05
CA GLN A 499 20.98 21.93 10.07
C GLN A 499 20.58 22.57 8.73
N LEU A 500 19.29 22.80 8.49
CA LEU A 500 18.74 23.24 7.21
C LEU A 500 18.16 24.66 7.28
N VAL A 501 17.58 25.03 8.44
CA VAL A 501 16.91 26.33 8.64
C VAL A 501 17.55 27.22 9.72
N GLY A 502 18.49 26.72 10.52
CA GLY A 502 19.07 27.46 11.64
C GLY A 502 18.26 27.24 12.93
N ASP A 503 17.85 28.32 13.61
CA ASP A 503 17.01 28.19 14.81
C ASP A 503 15.65 27.56 14.49
N THR A 504 15.16 26.76 15.43
CA THR A 504 13.90 26.01 15.34
C THR A 504 12.97 26.26 16.52
N GLY A 505 13.34 27.10 17.50
CA GLY A 505 12.51 27.35 18.70
C GLY A 505 11.14 27.97 18.44
N GLY A 506 10.89 28.50 17.23
CA GLY A 506 9.60 29.02 16.78
C GLY A 506 8.71 28.03 16.00
N TYR A 507 9.10 26.76 15.85
CA TYR A 507 8.35 25.76 15.08
C TYR A 507 7.79 24.65 15.96
N TRP A 508 6.52 24.29 15.73
CA TRP A 508 6.00 22.98 16.17
C TRP A 508 6.35 21.93 15.12
N VAL A 509 6.98 20.84 15.54
CA VAL A 509 7.52 19.80 14.65
C VAL A 509 7.01 18.43 15.09
N THR A 510 6.38 17.69 14.18
CA THR A 510 6.22 16.24 14.29
C THR A 510 7.49 15.59 13.73
N GLU A 511 8.09 14.68 14.50
CA GLU A 511 9.41 14.10 14.25
C GLU A 511 9.31 12.61 13.84
N GLY A 512 10.33 12.07 13.18
CA GLY A 512 10.49 10.63 12.92
C GLY A 512 10.57 10.25 11.43
N PRO A 513 9.93 9.15 10.99
CA PRO A 513 9.99 8.64 9.61
C PRO A 513 9.06 9.39 8.63
N PHE A 514 8.19 10.25 9.14
CA PHE A 514 7.48 11.27 8.38
C PHE A 514 7.38 12.51 9.27
N GLY A 515 7.82 13.66 8.76
CA GLY A 515 7.83 14.91 9.50
C GLY A 515 6.70 15.84 9.08
N ARG A 516 6.24 16.68 10.01
CA ARG A 516 5.30 17.79 9.73
C ARG A 516 5.71 19.02 10.51
N ILE A 517 5.59 20.20 9.92
CA ILE A 517 6.06 21.46 10.51
C ILE A 517 4.96 22.51 10.45
N ARG A 518 4.59 23.06 11.61
CA ARG A 518 3.71 24.23 11.70
C ARG A 518 4.54 25.50 11.49
N ALA A 519 4.78 25.85 10.23
CA ALA A 519 5.61 26.98 9.83
C ALA A 519 5.05 27.73 8.61
N ARG A 520 5.38 29.02 8.48
CA ARG A 520 5.08 29.84 7.28
C ARG A 520 6.22 29.89 6.26
N HIS A 521 7.37 29.25 6.53
CA HIS A 521 8.56 29.36 5.69
C HIS A 521 8.68 28.23 4.67
N LYS A 522 8.87 28.62 3.40
CA LYS A 522 9.19 27.72 2.29
C LYS A 522 10.71 27.62 2.11
N GLY A 523 11.25 26.41 1.98
CA GLY A 523 12.67 26.19 1.75
C GLY A 523 12.95 24.76 1.31
N VAL A 524 13.23 24.57 0.02
CA VAL A 524 13.41 23.26 -0.62
C VAL A 524 14.88 23.16 -1.10
N CYS A 525 15.51 22.00 -0.89
CA CYS A 525 16.92 21.69 -1.20
C CYS A 525 17.99 22.60 -0.54
N LYS A 526 18.63 22.12 0.54
CA LYS A 526 19.82 22.76 1.14
C LYS A 526 21.12 21.99 0.88
N LYS A 527 21.03 20.67 0.66
CA LYS A 527 22.16 19.77 0.37
C LYS A 527 21.84 18.95 -0.91
N PRO A 528 22.83 18.53 -1.73
CA PRO A 528 22.56 17.74 -2.94
C PRO A 528 21.96 16.35 -2.67
N ASP A 529 22.45 15.68 -1.62
CA ASP A 529 22.08 14.30 -1.25
C ASP A 529 21.15 14.27 -0.01
N GLN A 530 20.32 15.31 0.15
CA GLN A 530 19.42 15.48 1.29
C GLN A 530 18.40 14.33 1.38
N LYS A 531 18.25 13.76 2.58
CA LYS A 531 17.47 12.54 2.87
C LYS A 531 16.08 12.83 3.43
N ILE A 532 15.77 14.10 3.65
CA ILE A 532 14.41 14.59 3.84
C ILE A 532 14.05 15.58 2.73
N LYS A 533 12.79 15.61 2.29
CA LYS A 533 12.30 16.58 1.32
C LYS A 533 11.03 17.29 1.82
N PRO A 534 11.05 18.62 1.99
CA PRO A 534 9.88 19.39 2.41
C PRO A 534 8.98 19.73 1.22
N TYR A 535 7.68 19.56 1.44
CA TYR A 535 6.57 19.87 0.53
C TYR A 535 5.58 20.81 1.23
N LEU A 536 4.87 21.65 0.47
CA LEU A 536 3.56 22.11 0.92
C LEU A 536 2.57 20.97 0.74
N LYS A 537 1.55 20.84 1.58
CA LYS A 537 0.59 19.72 1.50
C LYS A 537 -0.09 19.59 0.12
N ALA A 538 -0.34 20.71 -0.56
CA ALA A 538 -0.88 20.73 -1.92
C ALA A 538 0.11 20.29 -3.03
N ASP A 539 1.42 20.31 -2.75
CA ASP A 539 2.50 19.88 -3.66
C ASP A 539 2.84 18.37 -3.50
N LEU A 540 2.25 17.66 -2.54
CA LEU A 540 2.47 16.22 -2.32
C LEU A 540 1.90 15.39 -3.48
N PRO A 541 2.49 14.23 -3.83
CA PRO A 541 1.93 13.31 -4.82
C PRO A 541 0.48 12.95 -4.52
N LYS A 542 -0.40 13.12 -5.50
CA LYS A 542 -1.85 12.99 -5.29
C LYS A 542 -2.28 11.58 -4.86
N ARG A 543 -1.53 10.54 -5.23
CA ARG A 543 -1.72 9.16 -4.72
C ARG A 543 -1.70 9.03 -3.18
N LEU A 544 -1.11 9.99 -2.46
CA LEU A 544 -1.04 9.94 -0.99
C LEU A 544 -2.36 10.33 -0.30
N HIS A 545 -3.25 11.09 -0.96
CA HIS A 545 -4.51 11.62 -0.40
C HIS A 545 -4.32 12.21 1.02
N PHE A 546 -3.40 13.18 1.12
CA PHE A 546 -2.89 13.73 2.38
C PHE A 546 -2.71 15.27 2.33
N ALA A 547 -3.77 15.99 2.00
CA ALA A 547 -3.78 17.46 1.95
C ALA A 547 -5.07 18.08 2.51
N ASN A 548 -6.24 17.49 2.24
CA ASN A 548 -7.56 18.05 2.56
C ASN A 548 -8.00 17.77 4.00
N SER A 549 -7.15 18.14 4.95
CA SER A 549 -7.53 18.24 6.36
C SER A 549 -6.84 19.42 7.03
N ARG A 550 -7.56 20.07 7.95
CA ARG A 550 -7.02 21.13 8.83
C ARG A 550 -6.07 20.60 9.91
N ARG A 551 -6.03 19.26 10.09
CA ARG A 551 -5.12 18.55 11.01
C ARG A 551 -3.77 18.21 10.37
N ILE A 552 -3.67 18.34 9.05
CA ILE A 552 -2.42 18.21 8.29
C ILE A 552 -1.78 19.60 8.24
N GLU A 553 -0.62 19.76 8.87
CA GLU A 553 0.17 20.99 8.78
C GLU A 553 0.51 21.37 7.33
N ASP A 554 0.66 22.66 7.05
CA ASP A 554 0.95 23.16 5.69
C ASP A 554 2.26 22.62 5.11
N VAL A 555 3.29 22.41 5.94
CA VAL A 555 4.60 21.89 5.54
C VAL A 555 4.75 20.44 5.99
N ASN A 556 4.94 19.54 5.04
CA ASN A 556 5.13 18.11 5.24
C ASN A 556 6.54 17.71 4.79
N VAL A 557 7.15 16.74 5.45
CA VAL A 557 8.56 16.38 5.28
C VAL A 557 8.64 14.87 5.05
N LEU A 558 8.72 14.48 3.78
CA LEU A 558 8.96 13.10 3.40
C LEU A 558 10.41 12.73 3.72
N VAL A 559 10.63 11.51 4.20
CA VAL A 559 11.94 11.00 4.63
C VAL A 559 12.27 9.76 3.82
N GLU A 560 13.51 9.64 3.35
CA GLU A 560 13.97 8.42 2.69
C GLU A 560 13.92 7.23 3.67
N PRO A 561 13.46 6.03 3.26
CA PRO A 561 13.46 4.86 4.13
C PRO A 561 14.81 4.64 4.82
N LYS A 562 14.76 4.17 6.07
CA LYS A 562 15.89 3.99 6.99
C LYS A 562 16.50 5.28 7.58
N TRP A 563 16.07 6.45 7.12
CA TRP A 563 16.43 7.74 7.74
C TRP A 563 15.35 8.23 8.69
N LEU A 564 15.72 9.17 9.56
CA LEU A 564 14.80 9.87 10.45
C LEU A 564 14.96 11.38 10.31
N PHE A 565 13.86 12.10 10.52
CA PHE A 565 13.78 13.54 10.70
C PHE A 565 13.66 13.87 12.20
N PRO A 566 14.78 14.08 12.92
CA PRO A 566 14.74 14.42 14.33
C PRO A 566 14.63 15.93 14.60
N GLY A 567 14.03 16.23 15.74
CA GLY A 567 14.40 17.32 16.62
C GLY A 567 14.99 16.73 17.92
N SER A 568 14.11 16.34 18.82
CA SER A 568 14.37 15.84 20.17
C SER A 568 14.40 14.31 20.35
N VAL A 569 13.99 13.48 19.36
CA VAL A 569 13.84 12.02 19.57
C VAL A 569 15.11 11.33 20.08
N THR A 570 14.99 10.72 21.27
CA THR A 570 16.00 9.84 21.89
C THR A 570 16.03 8.44 21.26
N PHE A 571 14.87 7.92 20.83
CA PHE A 571 14.78 6.67 20.08
C PHE A 571 15.21 6.87 18.62
N CYS A 572 16.17 6.06 18.15
CA CYS A 572 16.71 6.14 16.80
C CYS A 572 17.37 4.85 16.27
N SER A 573 17.15 3.72 16.94
CA SER A 573 17.78 2.45 16.62
C SER A 573 16.79 1.32 16.88
N GLY A 574 16.66 0.39 15.94
CA GLY A 574 15.56 -0.57 15.91
C GLY A 574 14.55 -0.18 14.82
N GLY A 575 13.31 -0.64 14.92
CA GLY A 575 12.31 -0.44 13.87
C GLY A 575 11.63 0.93 13.90
N ALA A 576 11.25 1.45 12.73
CA ALA A 576 10.24 2.49 12.58
C ALA A 576 9.39 2.29 11.31
N HIS A 577 8.21 2.91 11.30
CA HIS A 577 7.21 2.85 10.25
C HIS A 577 6.49 4.21 10.15
N GLY A 578 5.85 4.51 9.01
CA GLY A 578 5.25 5.83 8.73
C GLY A 578 5.82 6.53 7.50
N TYR A 579 6.76 5.89 6.78
CA TYR A 579 7.29 6.35 5.50
C TYR A 579 6.22 6.30 4.38
N ASP A 580 6.62 6.71 3.17
CA ASP A 580 5.84 6.55 1.93
C ASP A 580 5.25 5.13 1.81
N ASN A 581 3.98 5.03 1.41
CA ASN A 581 3.24 3.78 1.31
C ASN A 581 3.53 2.97 0.03
N ASP A 582 4.29 3.52 -0.92
CA ASP A 582 4.89 2.77 -2.04
C ASP A 582 6.24 2.11 -1.65
N ALA A 583 6.75 2.35 -0.43
CA ALA A 583 8.00 1.74 0.02
C ALA A 583 7.80 0.27 0.41
N GLU A 584 8.60 -0.64 -0.17
CA GLU A 584 8.53 -2.09 0.05
C GLU A 584 8.53 -2.49 1.55
N SER A 585 9.32 -1.80 2.38
CA SER A 585 9.38 -2.07 3.82
C SER A 585 8.12 -1.63 4.59
N MET A 586 7.27 -0.77 4.02
CA MET A 586 5.98 -0.35 4.59
C MET A 586 4.80 -1.22 4.12
N HIS A 587 5.02 -2.17 3.21
CA HIS A 587 3.99 -3.07 2.70
C HIS A 587 3.38 -3.97 3.81
N ALA A 588 2.04 -3.99 3.86
CA ALA A 588 1.27 -4.81 4.79
C ALA A 588 0.93 -6.18 4.19
N MET A 589 0.45 -7.11 5.03
CA MET A 589 -0.02 -8.43 4.59
C MET A 589 -1.54 -8.44 4.33
N PHE A 590 -2.00 -9.34 3.46
CA PHE A 590 -3.40 -9.74 3.36
C PHE A 590 -3.52 -11.24 3.04
N VAL A 591 -4.29 -11.96 3.86
CA VAL A 591 -4.75 -13.34 3.62
C VAL A 591 -6.22 -13.42 4.03
N SER A 592 -7.03 -14.20 3.33
CA SER A 592 -8.45 -14.40 3.63
C SER A 592 -8.85 -15.87 3.47
N TYR A 593 -9.75 -16.35 4.33
CA TYR A 593 -10.14 -17.76 4.43
C TYR A 593 -11.60 -17.89 4.82
N GLY A 594 -12.35 -18.82 4.22
CA GLY A 594 -13.74 -19.09 4.60
C GLY A 594 -14.63 -19.55 3.45
N PRO A 595 -15.95 -19.67 3.68
CA PRO A 595 -16.89 -20.11 2.65
C PRO A 595 -17.12 -19.09 1.51
N LYS A 596 -16.98 -17.77 1.75
CA LYS A 596 -17.21 -16.73 0.73
C LYS A 596 -15.98 -16.41 -0.14
N PHE A 597 -14.76 -16.58 0.38
CA PHE A 597 -13.51 -16.28 -0.34
C PHE A 597 -13.06 -17.42 -1.27
N GLN A 598 -12.40 -17.09 -2.37
CA GLN A 598 -11.82 -18.11 -3.26
C GLN A 598 -10.78 -18.98 -2.51
N PRO A 599 -10.65 -20.28 -2.82
CA PRO A 599 -9.61 -21.14 -2.27
C PRO A 599 -8.36 -21.15 -3.18
N LYS A 600 -7.16 -21.27 -2.59
CA LYS A 600 -5.88 -21.41 -3.31
C LYS A 600 -5.68 -20.34 -4.42
N THR A 601 -5.96 -19.09 -4.10
CA THR A 601 -5.95 -17.98 -5.07
C THR A 601 -4.95 -16.91 -4.65
N GLU A 602 -4.00 -16.60 -5.52
CA GLU A 602 -3.17 -15.41 -5.39
C GLU A 602 -3.81 -14.28 -6.21
N ILE A 603 -3.80 -13.05 -5.68
CA ILE A 603 -4.37 -11.85 -6.31
C ILE A 603 -3.33 -10.73 -6.36
N GLU A 604 -3.51 -9.79 -7.28
CA GLU A 604 -2.62 -8.63 -7.38
C GLU A 604 -2.68 -7.74 -6.12
N PRO A 605 -1.61 -6.99 -5.80
CA PRO A 605 -1.60 -6.06 -4.67
C PRO A 605 -2.69 -4.98 -4.77
N PHE A 606 -3.28 -4.62 -3.63
CA PHE A 606 -4.39 -3.66 -3.56
C PHE A 606 -4.25 -2.76 -2.32
N SER A 607 -4.96 -1.63 -2.29
CA SER A 607 -4.91 -0.67 -1.17
C SER A 607 -5.93 -0.98 -0.07
N ASN A 608 -5.58 -0.77 1.18
CA ASN A 608 -6.39 -1.17 2.34
C ASN A 608 -7.75 -0.44 2.46
N ILE A 609 -7.97 0.67 1.75
CA ILE A 609 -9.29 1.31 1.58
C ILE A 609 -10.34 0.37 0.97
N GLU A 610 -9.94 -0.59 0.12
CA GLU A 610 -10.85 -1.51 -0.56
C GLU A 610 -11.47 -2.55 0.39
N LEU A 611 -10.88 -2.76 1.58
CA LEU A 611 -11.35 -3.75 2.54
C LEU A 611 -12.72 -3.44 3.11
N TYR A 612 -13.11 -2.17 3.26
CA TYR A 612 -14.41 -1.80 3.81
C TYR A 612 -15.57 -2.34 2.94
N ASN A 613 -15.47 -2.15 1.62
CA ASN A 613 -16.45 -2.68 0.66
C ASN A 613 -16.44 -4.21 0.67
N LEU A 614 -15.25 -4.84 0.69
CA LEU A 614 -15.12 -6.30 0.78
C LEU A 614 -15.77 -6.85 2.06
N MET A 615 -15.59 -6.20 3.20
CA MET A 615 -16.22 -6.58 4.47
C MET A 615 -17.75 -6.43 4.42
N CYS A 616 -18.25 -5.37 3.78
CA CYS A 616 -19.69 -5.18 3.56
C CYS A 616 -20.27 -6.28 2.64
N ASP A 617 -19.60 -6.63 1.55
CA ASP A 617 -20.01 -7.74 0.66
C ASP A 617 -19.96 -9.11 1.35
N VAL A 618 -18.97 -9.34 2.23
CA VAL A 618 -18.86 -10.56 3.04
C VAL A 618 -19.96 -10.63 4.10
N LEU A 619 -20.41 -9.49 4.66
CA LEU A 619 -21.56 -9.42 5.56
C LEU A 619 -22.92 -9.39 4.82
N GLN A 620 -22.93 -9.12 3.51
CA GLN A 620 -24.12 -8.87 2.68
C GLN A 620 -24.93 -7.65 3.14
N ILE A 621 -24.22 -6.56 3.41
CA ILE A 621 -24.76 -5.24 3.77
C ILE A 621 -24.28 -4.18 2.77
N SER A 622 -24.98 -3.05 2.68
CA SER A 622 -24.55 -1.92 1.87
C SER A 622 -23.47 -1.10 2.62
N PRO A 623 -22.34 -0.74 1.96
CA PRO A 623 -21.38 0.21 2.51
C PRO A 623 -21.95 1.64 2.52
N THR A 624 -21.42 2.52 3.38
CA THR A 624 -21.59 3.98 3.23
C THR A 624 -20.59 4.54 2.22
N ASP A 625 -20.74 5.82 1.83
CA ASP A 625 -19.76 6.52 1.00
C ASP A 625 -18.34 6.40 1.57
N ASN A 626 -17.40 5.95 0.73
CA ASN A 626 -16.01 5.70 1.07
C ASN A 626 -15.09 5.87 -0.17
N ASN A 627 -13.77 5.79 0.01
CA ASN A 627 -12.80 5.94 -1.08
C ASN A 627 -12.51 4.63 -1.84
N GLY A 628 -12.88 3.47 -1.29
CA GLY A 628 -12.74 2.18 -1.96
C GLY A 628 -13.65 2.06 -3.19
N THR A 629 -13.17 1.38 -4.23
CA THR A 629 -13.87 1.23 -5.52
C THR A 629 -14.72 -0.04 -5.52
N HIS A 630 -15.96 0.05 -4.98
CA HIS A 630 -16.85 -1.11 -4.79
C HIS A 630 -16.97 -1.97 -6.07
N GLY A 631 -16.59 -3.24 -5.97
CA GLY A 631 -16.51 -4.18 -7.09
C GLY A 631 -15.10 -4.51 -7.59
N SER A 632 -14.07 -3.74 -7.21
CA SER A 632 -12.64 -4.02 -7.44
C SER A 632 -12.26 -5.43 -6.94
N MET A 633 -12.59 -5.73 -5.68
CA MET A 633 -12.28 -6.95 -4.95
C MET A 633 -13.27 -8.10 -5.22
N ASN A 634 -14.18 -7.97 -6.21
CA ASN A 634 -15.13 -9.05 -6.55
C ASN A 634 -14.45 -10.38 -6.92
N HIS A 635 -13.22 -10.31 -7.46
CA HIS A 635 -12.43 -11.47 -7.85
C HIS A 635 -11.94 -12.31 -6.64
N VAL A 636 -11.95 -11.75 -5.43
CA VAL A 636 -11.62 -12.43 -4.16
C VAL A 636 -12.79 -13.29 -3.65
N LEU A 637 -14.00 -13.06 -4.14
CA LEU A 637 -15.24 -13.73 -3.71
C LEU A 637 -15.65 -14.85 -4.67
N ARG A 638 -16.21 -15.95 -4.14
CA ARG A 638 -16.83 -17.04 -4.93
C ARG A 638 -18.13 -16.60 -5.60
N GLN A 639 -18.86 -15.72 -4.91
CA GLN A 639 -20.12 -15.14 -5.36
C GLN A 639 -20.12 -13.68 -4.86
N PRO A 640 -19.82 -12.70 -5.73
CA PRO A 640 -19.92 -11.29 -5.38
C PRO A 640 -21.33 -10.91 -4.91
N TYR A 641 -21.41 -10.03 -3.91
CA TYR A 641 -22.68 -9.46 -3.47
C TYR A 641 -23.06 -8.24 -4.33
N HIS A 642 -22.11 -7.34 -4.59
CA HIS A 642 -22.28 -6.20 -5.48
C HIS A 642 -21.92 -6.52 -6.94
N ALA A 643 -22.74 -6.04 -7.86
CA ALA A 643 -22.49 -6.08 -9.31
C ALA A 643 -22.33 -4.63 -9.84
N PRO A 644 -21.11 -4.17 -10.12
CA PRO A 644 -20.86 -2.78 -10.50
C PRO A 644 -21.36 -2.46 -11.91
N ALA A 645 -21.82 -1.22 -12.09
CA ALA A 645 -22.26 -0.65 -13.36
C ALA A 645 -21.34 0.53 -13.76
N PRO A 646 -21.21 0.86 -15.06
CA PRO A 646 -20.39 1.99 -15.48
C PRO A 646 -21.13 3.32 -15.19
N PRO A 647 -20.44 4.40 -14.78
CA PRO A 647 -21.09 5.68 -14.55
C PRO A 647 -21.59 6.29 -15.86
N ALA A 648 -22.81 6.82 -15.82
CA ALA A 648 -23.41 7.51 -16.97
C ALA A 648 -22.71 8.86 -17.21
N GLU A 649 -22.46 9.16 -18.49
CA GLU A 649 -21.90 10.44 -18.94
C GLU A 649 -22.89 11.59 -18.68
N GLN A 650 -22.40 12.68 -18.07
CA GLN A 650 -23.23 13.82 -17.62
C GLN A 650 -23.01 15.09 -18.43
N SER A 651 -21.86 15.23 -19.11
CA SER A 651 -21.56 16.40 -19.95
C SER A 651 -22.16 16.28 -21.35
N GLN A 652 -22.56 17.41 -21.94
CA GLN A 652 -23.13 17.44 -23.30
C GLN A 652 -22.03 17.41 -24.37
N GLN A 653 -22.09 16.43 -25.27
CA GLN A 653 -21.25 16.40 -26.47
C GLN A 653 -21.85 17.27 -27.59
N ALA A 654 -21.21 18.39 -27.89
CA ALA A 654 -21.48 19.27 -29.02
C ALA A 654 -20.77 18.80 -30.31
N GLN A 655 -21.18 19.37 -31.46
CA GLN A 655 -20.51 19.16 -32.75
C GLN A 655 -19.59 20.33 -33.07
N CYS A 656 -18.33 20.04 -33.41
CA CYS A 656 -17.38 21.00 -33.99
C CYS A 656 -17.01 20.52 -35.40
N ARG A 657 -17.54 21.19 -36.42
CA ARG A 657 -17.31 20.88 -37.84
C ARG A 657 -16.88 22.16 -38.58
N PRO A 658 -16.00 22.06 -39.59
CA PRO A 658 -15.52 23.25 -40.28
C PRO A 658 -16.62 23.84 -41.15
N VAL A 659 -16.94 25.11 -40.93
CA VAL A 659 -17.89 25.88 -41.77
C VAL A 659 -17.17 26.52 -42.97
N SER A 660 -15.86 26.71 -42.85
CA SER A 660 -14.94 27.28 -43.84
C SER A 660 -13.61 26.55 -43.73
N LEU A 661 -12.79 26.56 -44.80
CA LEU A 661 -11.39 26.13 -44.74
C LEU A 661 -10.42 27.30 -44.49
N GLU A 662 -10.89 28.54 -44.59
CA GLU A 662 -10.17 29.72 -44.12
C GLU A 662 -10.72 30.20 -42.77
N PRO A 663 -9.87 30.52 -41.79
CA PRO A 663 -10.30 30.97 -40.47
C PRO A 663 -10.84 32.41 -40.50
N ALA A 664 -11.84 32.70 -39.65
CA ALA A 664 -12.44 34.04 -39.57
C ALA A 664 -11.55 35.07 -38.87
N ASP A 665 -10.56 34.62 -38.10
CA ASP A 665 -9.53 35.42 -37.42
C ASP A 665 -8.25 34.57 -37.36
N GLY A 666 -7.08 35.17 -37.58
CA GLY A 666 -5.78 34.50 -37.44
C GLY A 666 -5.37 34.23 -35.99
N LEU A 667 -6.11 34.74 -35.00
CA LEU A 667 -5.86 34.62 -33.55
C LEU A 667 -4.49 35.16 -33.12
N GLY A 668 -3.96 36.15 -33.83
CA GLY A 668 -2.61 36.67 -33.65
C GLY A 668 -1.49 35.69 -34.03
N CYS A 669 -1.83 34.49 -34.51
CA CYS A 669 -0.88 33.43 -34.81
C CYS A 669 -0.28 33.55 -36.21
N SER A 670 0.88 32.91 -36.41
CA SER A 670 1.52 32.79 -37.72
C SER A 670 2.16 31.41 -37.90
N CYS A 671 2.31 31.00 -39.17
CA CYS A 671 3.12 29.85 -39.55
C CYS A 671 3.77 30.11 -40.92
N PRO A 672 5.06 30.48 -40.97
CA PRO A 672 5.76 30.75 -42.23
C PRO A 672 5.77 29.58 -43.21
N ALA A 673 5.73 28.34 -42.72
CA ALA A 673 5.70 27.13 -43.54
C ALA A 673 4.38 26.92 -44.33
N LEU A 674 3.31 27.66 -44.02
CA LEU A 674 1.99 27.51 -44.63
C LEU A 674 1.58 28.67 -45.55
N ILE A 675 2.48 29.62 -45.83
CA ILE A 675 2.22 30.77 -46.72
C ILE A 675 1.85 30.26 -48.11
N GLY A 676 0.60 30.49 -48.51
CA GLY A 676 0.02 30.03 -49.79
C GLY A 676 -0.68 28.66 -49.77
N ASN A 677 -0.52 27.86 -48.71
CA ASN A 677 -1.05 26.49 -48.62
C ASN A 677 -2.09 26.27 -47.49
N SER A 678 -2.51 27.34 -46.79
CA SER A 678 -3.46 27.32 -45.65
C SER A 678 -4.72 26.47 -45.91
N SER A 679 -5.48 26.78 -46.95
CA SER A 679 -6.70 26.04 -47.34
C SER A 679 -6.48 24.54 -47.53
N THR A 680 -5.36 24.17 -48.16
CA THR A 680 -5.02 22.77 -48.46
C THR A 680 -4.74 21.99 -47.18
N VAL A 681 -3.99 22.58 -46.25
CA VAL A 681 -3.69 21.95 -44.95
C VAL A 681 -4.92 21.94 -44.03
N ASN A 682 -5.76 22.98 -44.03
CA ASN A 682 -7.00 22.99 -43.27
C ASN A 682 -8.04 21.98 -43.80
N SER A 683 -7.98 21.61 -45.10
CA SER A 683 -8.85 20.55 -45.65
C SER A 683 -8.65 19.18 -44.97
N ARG A 684 -7.46 18.92 -44.41
CA ARG A 684 -7.15 17.71 -43.62
C ARG A 684 -8.02 17.56 -42.36
N LEU A 685 -8.53 18.68 -41.83
CA LEU A 685 -9.40 18.69 -40.64
C LEU A 685 -10.87 18.39 -40.96
N ASN A 686 -11.23 18.25 -42.24
CA ASN A 686 -12.56 17.93 -42.73
C ASN A 686 -12.65 16.44 -43.14
N LEU A 687 -12.38 15.55 -42.18
CA LEU A 687 -12.36 14.10 -42.36
C LEU A 687 -13.71 13.53 -42.82
N THR A 688 -13.71 12.51 -43.68
CA THR A 688 -14.93 11.72 -43.97
C THR A 688 -15.30 10.82 -42.78
N ALA A 689 -16.52 10.27 -42.75
CA ALA A 689 -16.96 9.38 -41.67
C ALA A 689 -16.08 8.11 -41.54
N GLU A 690 -15.51 7.64 -42.64
CA GLU A 690 -14.58 6.52 -42.70
C GLU A 690 -13.22 6.91 -42.08
N GLN A 691 -12.73 8.13 -42.34
CA GLN A 691 -11.52 8.67 -41.72
C GLN A 691 -11.73 8.97 -40.22
N GLU A 692 -12.87 9.55 -39.84
CA GLU A 692 -13.26 9.73 -38.43
C GLU A 692 -13.26 8.37 -37.70
N SER A 693 -13.88 7.34 -38.29
CA SER A 693 -13.91 6.00 -37.73
C SER A 693 -12.53 5.32 -37.71
N ALA A 694 -11.65 5.60 -38.66
CA ALA A 694 -10.29 5.07 -38.68
C ALA A 694 -9.42 5.70 -37.56
N ALA A 695 -9.50 7.02 -37.39
CA ALA A 695 -8.81 7.74 -36.31
C ALA A 695 -9.30 7.27 -34.93
N GLU A 696 -10.62 7.16 -34.73
CA GLU A 696 -11.17 6.62 -33.48
C GLU A 696 -10.72 5.16 -33.25
N LYS A 697 -10.70 4.31 -34.29
CA LYS A 697 -10.23 2.93 -34.16
C LYS A 697 -8.74 2.81 -33.85
N SER A 698 -7.90 3.73 -34.30
CA SER A 698 -6.45 3.73 -34.00
C SER A 698 -6.12 4.30 -32.61
N HIS A 699 -6.89 5.29 -32.15
CA HIS A 699 -6.49 6.13 -31.01
C HIS A 699 -7.43 6.04 -29.80
N LEU A 700 -8.68 5.61 -29.99
CA LEU A 700 -9.65 5.34 -28.91
C LEU A 700 -9.85 3.83 -28.71
N LEU A 701 -8.75 3.07 -28.62
CA LEU A 701 -8.74 1.59 -28.55
C LEU A 701 -9.64 1.00 -27.46
N PHE A 702 -9.93 1.77 -26.41
CA PHE A 702 -10.76 1.37 -25.27
C PHE A 702 -12.03 2.23 -25.13
N GLY A 703 -12.43 2.88 -26.23
CA GLY A 703 -13.40 3.98 -26.26
C GLY A 703 -12.83 5.30 -25.77
N ARG A 704 -13.52 6.40 -26.07
CA ARG A 704 -13.19 7.70 -25.49
C ARG A 704 -13.46 7.73 -23.97
N PRO A 705 -12.69 8.50 -23.20
CA PRO A 705 -13.09 8.90 -21.86
C PRO A 705 -14.50 9.51 -21.86
N ARG A 706 -15.29 9.18 -20.84
CA ARG A 706 -16.59 9.80 -20.55
C ARG A 706 -16.40 10.99 -19.62
N MET A 707 -17.20 12.03 -19.78
CA MET A 707 -17.18 13.17 -18.86
C MET A 707 -18.35 13.08 -17.85
N LEU A 708 -18.00 12.96 -16.57
CA LEU A 708 -18.94 12.85 -15.45
C LEU A 708 -19.26 14.21 -14.82
N GLN A 709 -18.65 15.30 -15.28
CA GLN A 709 -18.96 16.65 -14.80
C GLN A 709 -20.34 17.10 -15.32
N PRO A 710 -21.31 17.43 -14.44
CA PRO A 710 -22.60 17.98 -14.88
C PRO A 710 -22.42 19.38 -15.50
N GLU A 711 -23.39 19.79 -16.32
CA GLU A 711 -23.51 21.13 -16.94
C GLU A 711 -22.33 21.59 -17.84
N ARG A 712 -21.29 20.77 -18.02
CA ARG A 712 -20.21 21.00 -18.99
C ARG A 712 -20.65 20.66 -20.41
N SER A 713 -20.11 21.39 -21.39
CA SER A 713 -20.19 21.06 -22.81
C SER A 713 -18.80 20.90 -23.42
N PHE A 714 -18.58 19.85 -24.21
CA PHE A 714 -17.34 19.60 -24.95
C PHE A 714 -17.66 19.19 -26.39
N CYS A 715 -16.72 19.30 -27.32
CA CYS A 715 -16.83 18.65 -28.63
C CYS A 715 -15.62 17.76 -28.91
N LEU A 716 -15.81 16.72 -29.72
CA LEU A 716 -14.69 15.90 -30.19
C LEU A 716 -14.07 16.53 -31.42
N LEU A 717 -12.75 16.72 -31.37
CA LEU A 717 -11.92 17.08 -32.51
C LEU A 717 -11.14 15.83 -32.92
N ARG A 718 -11.16 15.51 -34.22
CA ARG A 718 -10.52 14.33 -34.79
C ARG A 718 -9.42 14.75 -35.76
N GLN A 719 -8.29 14.05 -35.70
CA GLN A 719 -7.12 14.20 -36.55
C GLN A 719 -6.67 12.80 -36.96
N GLU A 720 -5.84 12.65 -38.00
CA GLU A 720 -5.42 11.31 -38.46
C GLU A 720 -4.56 10.57 -37.42
N GLY A 721 -3.84 11.29 -36.55
CA GLY A 721 -2.93 10.72 -35.54
C GLY A 721 -3.38 10.85 -34.07
N PHE A 722 -4.49 11.54 -33.80
CA PHE A 722 -5.03 11.71 -32.44
C PHE A 722 -6.51 12.13 -32.44
N VAL A 723 -7.18 11.98 -31.30
CA VAL A 723 -8.54 12.49 -31.06
C VAL A 723 -8.54 13.21 -29.72
N SER A 724 -9.12 14.42 -29.64
CA SER A 724 -9.22 15.19 -28.40
C SER A 724 -10.66 15.64 -28.10
N ALA A 725 -10.95 15.88 -26.82
CA ALA A 725 -12.16 16.55 -26.40
C ALA A 725 -11.87 18.00 -26.01
N TYR A 726 -12.45 18.95 -26.74
CA TYR A 726 -12.21 20.37 -26.58
C TYR A 726 -13.33 21.06 -25.79
N SER A 727 -12.95 21.91 -24.84
CA SER A 727 -13.87 22.74 -24.05
C SER A 727 -13.76 24.20 -24.46
N ALA A 728 -14.79 24.70 -25.15
CA ALA A 728 -14.92 26.13 -25.49
C ALA A 728 -15.05 27.03 -24.24
N ALA A 729 -15.37 26.48 -23.08
CA ALA A 729 -15.45 27.22 -21.81
C ALA A 729 -14.07 27.33 -21.10
N ALA A 730 -13.20 26.32 -21.26
CA ALA A 730 -11.83 26.35 -20.75
C ALA A 730 -10.81 26.85 -21.80
N LEU A 731 -11.25 27.07 -23.05
CA LEU A 731 -10.44 27.44 -24.21
C LEU A 731 -9.27 26.47 -24.47
N MET A 732 -9.41 25.19 -24.09
CA MET A 732 -8.36 24.17 -24.22
C MET A 732 -8.94 22.75 -24.32
N PRO A 733 -8.15 21.75 -24.79
CA PRO A 733 -8.54 20.36 -24.72
C PRO A 733 -8.54 19.83 -23.28
N LEU A 734 -9.60 19.14 -22.89
CA LEU A 734 -9.75 18.47 -21.58
C LEU A 734 -9.10 17.09 -21.56
N TRP A 735 -8.98 16.44 -22.71
CA TRP A 735 -8.10 15.30 -22.93
C TRP A 735 -7.71 15.20 -24.41
N SER A 736 -6.56 14.57 -24.68
CA SER A 736 -6.12 14.13 -26.00
C SER A 736 -5.69 12.67 -25.93
N SER A 737 -6.08 11.86 -26.90
CA SER A 737 -5.88 10.42 -26.94
C SER A 737 -5.22 10.00 -28.26
N PHE A 738 -4.13 9.24 -28.15
CA PHE A 738 -3.28 8.83 -29.27
C PHE A 738 -2.62 7.48 -28.99
N THR A 739 -1.99 6.87 -30.00
CA THR A 739 -1.35 5.56 -29.87
C THR A 739 0.05 5.63 -30.48
N VAL A 740 1.07 5.46 -29.64
CA VAL A 740 2.47 5.41 -30.06
C VAL A 740 2.80 3.96 -30.35
N HIS A 741 2.95 3.60 -31.62
CA HIS A 741 3.36 2.27 -32.02
C HIS A 741 4.83 2.00 -31.68
N ARG A 742 5.21 0.72 -31.59
CA ARG A 742 6.61 0.33 -31.40
C ARG A 742 7.48 0.94 -32.51
N PRO A 743 8.56 1.68 -32.19
CA PRO A 743 9.50 2.18 -33.20
C PRO A 743 10.10 1.01 -34.00
N ILE A 744 10.10 1.15 -35.33
CA ILE A 744 10.67 0.15 -36.26
C ILE A 744 12.16 0.45 -36.49
N ASP A 745 12.47 1.73 -36.71
CA ASP A 745 13.82 2.26 -36.88
C ASP A 745 14.17 3.21 -35.72
N SER A 746 15.47 3.44 -35.49
CA SER A 746 15.97 4.36 -34.45
C SER A 746 16.08 5.81 -34.95
N ASP A 747 15.22 6.21 -35.88
CA ASP A 747 15.27 7.54 -36.47
C ASP A 747 14.80 8.62 -35.48
N PRO A 748 15.43 9.81 -35.48
CA PRO A 748 15.06 10.91 -34.59
C PRO A 748 13.68 11.47 -34.96
N LEU A 749 12.91 11.88 -33.94
CA LEU A 749 11.62 12.52 -34.15
C LEU A 749 11.71 13.78 -35.02
N TRP A 750 10.71 14.00 -35.86
CA TRP A 750 10.66 15.14 -36.77
C TRP A 750 10.68 16.47 -35.99
N PRO A 751 11.62 17.39 -36.28
CA PRO A 751 11.74 18.64 -35.55
C PRO A 751 10.47 19.48 -35.73
N VAL A 752 9.92 19.98 -34.62
CA VAL A 752 8.70 20.81 -34.66
C VAL A 752 9.00 22.16 -35.33
N PRO A 753 8.23 22.57 -36.36
CA PRO A 753 8.39 23.85 -37.04
C PRO A 753 8.29 25.03 -36.06
N GLN A 754 9.40 25.75 -35.88
CA GLN A 754 9.42 26.93 -35.03
C GLN A 754 8.50 28.01 -35.56
N ASN A 755 7.85 28.75 -34.65
CA ASN A 755 6.93 29.84 -34.96
C ASN A 755 5.80 29.42 -35.93
N CYS A 756 5.23 28.22 -35.72
CA CYS A 756 4.09 27.72 -36.49
C CYS A 756 2.91 27.37 -35.57
N LEU A 757 1.91 28.26 -35.54
CA LEU A 757 0.59 28.04 -34.94
C LEU A 757 -0.50 28.63 -35.86
N ARG A 758 -1.71 28.06 -35.84
CA ARG A 758 -2.88 28.63 -36.52
C ARG A 758 -4.18 28.32 -35.78
N ALA A 759 -5.23 29.05 -36.14
CA ALA A 759 -6.60 28.81 -35.69
C ALA A 759 -7.12 27.44 -36.17
N ASP A 760 -7.94 26.78 -35.33
CA ASP A 760 -8.71 25.60 -35.77
C ASP A 760 -10.01 26.06 -36.43
N VAL A 761 -10.16 25.79 -37.73
CA VAL A 761 -11.33 26.21 -38.53
C VAL A 761 -12.65 25.54 -38.11
N ARG A 762 -12.61 24.60 -37.16
CA ARG A 762 -13.79 23.94 -36.55
C ARG A 762 -14.33 24.67 -35.32
N LEU A 763 -13.62 25.71 -34.85
CA LEU A 763 -13.97 26.50 -33.66
C LEU A 763 -14.19 27.97 -34.05
N ALA A 764 -15.06 28.68 -33.32
CA ALA A 764 -15.17 30.13 -33.46
C ALA A 764 -13.96 30.86 -32.81
N PRO A 765 -13.60 32.07 -33.27
CA PRO A 765 -12.54 32.87 -32.62
C PRO A 765 -12.82 33.18 -31.14
N SER A 766 -14.08 33.30 -30.73
CA SER A 766 -14.49 33.48 -29.33
C SER A 766 -14.48 32.19 -28.49
N GLN A 767 -14.16 31.05 -29.10
CA GLN A 767 -14.05 29.73 -28.49
C GLN A 767 -12.61 29.20 -28.54
N SER A 768 -11.64 30.01 -28.97
CA SER A 768 -10.25 29.62 -29.19
C SER A 768 -9.30 30.55 -28.42
N PRO A 769 -8.19 30.05 -27.86
CA PRO A 769 -7.13 30.89 -27.32
C PRO A 769 -6.32 31.51 -28.47
N ARG A 770 -5.63 32.62 -28.19
CA ARG A 770 -4.86 33.39 -29.16
C ARG A 770 -3.36 33.31 -28.90
N CYS A 771 -2.53 33.51 -29.92
CA CYS A 771 -1.08 33.57 -29.73
C CYS A 771 -0.64 34.84 -28.98
N ASP A 772 -1.27 35.99 -29.30
CA ASP A 772 -1.03 37.29 -28.65
C ASP A 772 -1.23 37.26 -27.12
N GLN A 773 -2.16 36.44 -26.62
CA GLN A 773 -2.39 36.15 -25.21
C GLN A 773 -1.23 35.38 -24.54
N TYR A 774 -0.57 34.47 -25.27
CA TYR A 774 0.58 33.73 -24.74
C TYR A 774 1.86 34.56 -24.80
N ASP A 775 2.05 35.38 -25.83
CA ASP A 775 3.19 36.30 -25.94
C ASP A 775 3.21 37.35 -24.81
N THR A 776 2.06 37.60 -24.19
CA THR A 776 1.88 38.53 -23.06
C THR A 776 1.66 37.85 -21.70
N ALA A 777 1.70 36.51 -21.64
CA ALA A 777 1.38 35.73 -20.43
C ALA A 777 2.44 35.79 -19.30
N GLY A 778 3.60 36.42 -19.54
CA GLY A 778 4.65 36.62 -18.55
C GLY A 778 5.44 35.34 -18.23
N ASN A 779 5.07 34.65 -17.14
CA ASN A 779 5.75 33.45 -16.67
C ASN A 779 5.19 32.13 -17.26
N LEU A 780 4.18 32.21 -18.14
CA LEU A 780 3.58 31.07 -18.82
C LEU A 780 3.89 31.12 -20.32
N THR A 781 3.92 29.95 -20.96
CA THR A 781 4.04 29.78 -22.40
C THR A 781 2.97 28.80 -22.89
N HIS A 782 2.78 28.68 -24.21
CA HIS A 782 1.96 27.62 -24.78
C HIS A 782 2.73 26.30 -24.81
N ALA A 783 2.04 25.18 -24.60
CA ALA A 783 2.51 23.84 -24.93
C ALA A 783 1.42 23.07 -25.68
N PHE A 784 1.77 21.92 -26.26
CA PHE A 784 0.83 21.05 -26.96
C PHE A 784 0.42 19.87 -26.08
N LEU A 785 -0.86 19.51 -26.08
CA LEU A 785 -1.36 18.37 -25.29
C LEU A 785 -1.10 17.02 -26.00
N TYR A 786 -1.22 17.00 -27.33
CA TYR A 786 -0.64 15.98 -28.20
C TYR A 786 0.60 16.56 -28.92
N PRO A 787 1.77 15.90 -28.90
CA PRO A 787 3.02 16.47 -29.39
C PRO A 787 3.16 16.39 -30.94
N PRO A 788 3.44 17.50 -31.66
CA PRO A 788 3.50 17.52 -33.14
C PRO A 788 4.64 16.70 -33.79
N ASN A 789 5.58 16.18 -33.02
CA ASN A 789 6.73 15.41 -33.53
C ASN A 789 6.47 13.89 -33.57
N LEU A 790 5.38 13.39 -32.96
CA LEU A 790 4.97 11.97 -33.03
C LEU A 790 4.12 11.64 -34.29
N ASN A 791 3.82 12.62 -35.14
CA ASN A 791 3.09 12.39 -36.39
C ASN A 791 3.93 11.59 -37.40
N THR A 792 3.30 10.66 -38.13
CA THR A 792 4.02 9.78 -39.06
C THR A 792 4.40 10.46 -40.38
N THR A 793 3.92 11.68 -40.64
CA THR A 793 4.26 12.48 -41.83
C THR A 793 4.36 13.97 -41.49
N VAL A 794 5.16 14.70 -42.29
CA VAL A 794 5.34 16.16 -42.16
C VAL A 794 4.02 16.92 -42.37
N ASP A 795 3.11 16.44 -43.23
CA ASP A 795 1.81 17.09 -43.41
C ASP A 795 0.88 16.88 -42.20
N GLN A 796 0.89 15.70 -41.58
CA GLN A 796 0.12 15.42 -40.35
C GLN A 796 0.62 16.22 -39.14
N GLN A 797 1.89 16.60 -39.09
CA GLN A 797 2.41 17.48 -38.03
C GLN A 797 1.65 18.80 -37.97
N PHE A 798 1.16 19.33 -39.09
CA PHE A 798 0.28 20.50 -39.07
C PHE A 798 -1.08 20.23 -38.41
N ASP A 799 -1.59 19.00 -38.34
CA ASP A 799 -2.86 18.70 -37.65
C ASP A 799 -2.77 18.90 -36.14
N ALA A 800 -1.54 18.92 -35.58
CA ALA A 800 -1.24 19.21 -34.19
C ALA A 800 -0.88 20.67 -33.91
N LEU A 801 -0.44 21.43 -34.92
CA LEU A 801 -0.05 22.85 -34.82
C LEU A 801 -1.27 23.79 -34.86
N LEU A 802 -2.22 23.54 -33.97
CA LEU A 802 -3.53 24.21 -33.85
C LEU A 802 -3.72 24.79 -32.44
N MET A 803 -4.36 25.95 -32.34
CA MET A 803 -4.76 26.53 -31.04
C MET A 803 -5.75 25.65 -30.24
N SER A 804 -6.41 24.69 -30.90
CA SER A 804 -7.25 23.67 -30.23
C SER A 804 -6.48 22.54 -29.55
N ASN A 805 -5.16 22.45 -29.77
CA ASN A 805 -4.24 21.53 -29.11
C ASN A 805 -3.34 22.24 -28.08
N VAL A 806 -3.49 23.56 -27.92
CA VAL A 806 -2.68 24.38 -27.03
C VAL A 806 -3.21 24.37 -25.59
N VAL A 807 -2.28 24.28 -24.64
CA VAL A 807 -2.52 24.36 -23.19
C VAL A 807 -1.51 25.31 -22.52
N PRO A 808 -1.88 26.04 -21.44
CA PRO A 808 -0.98 26.97 -20.76
C PRO A 808 0.01 26.24 -19.84
N MET A 809 1.30 26.46 -20.04
CA MET A 809 2.36 25.69 -19.38
C MET A 809 3.51 26.56 -18.87
N TYR A 810 4.02 26.28 -17.67
CA TYR A 810 5.23 26.92 -17.13
C TYR A 810 6.48 26.44 -17.90
N PRO A 811 7.43 27.33 -18.25
CA PRO A 811 8.63 26.95 -19.00
C PRO A 811 9.50 25.85 -18.35
N GLU A 812 9.55 25.79 -17.02
CA GLU A 812 10.29 24.74 -16.30
C GLU A 812 9.56 23.39 -16.35
N PHE A 813 8.24 23.35 -16.15
CA PHE A 813 7.45 22.13 -16.32
C PHE A 813 7.45 21.64 -17.78
N LYS A 814 7.50 22.56 -18.75
CA LYS A 814 7.57 22.22 -20.19
C LYS A 814 8.80 21.35 -20.53
N LYS A 815 9.87 21.38 -19.73
CA LYS A 815 11.02 20.46 -19.88
C LYS A 815 10.66 19.02 -19.52
N ILE A 816 9.95 18.80 -18.41
CA ILE A 816 9.38 17.50 -18.01
C ILE A 816 8.45 17.01 -19.12
N TRP A 817 7.54 17.87 -19.59
CA TRP A 817 6.55 17.54 -20.61
C TRP A 817 7.18 17.14 -21.95
N LEU A 818 8.21 17.87 -22.42
CA LEU A 818 8.94 17.53 -23.63
C LEU A 818 9.75 16.23 -23.45
N PHE A 819 10.53 16.08 -22.38
CA PHE A 819 11.30 14.86 -22.16
C PHE A 819 10.42 13.60 -22.05
N PHE A 820 9.23 13.72 -21.46
CA PHE A 820 8.24 12.65 -21.44
C PHE A 820 7.80 12.23 -22.85
N HIS A 821 7.40 13.17 -23.70
CA HIS A 821 6.91 12.86 -25.05
C HIS A 821 8.04 12.45 -26.01
N ASP A 822 9.17 13.15 -25.96
CA ASP A 822 10.26 13.02 -26.92
C ASP A 822 11.17 11.82 -26.62
N THR A 823 11.25 11.38 -25.36
CA THR A 823 12.13 10.28 -24.90
C THR A 823 11.35 9.14 -24.25
N LEU A 824 10.56 9.41 -23.20
CA LEU A 824 9.97 8.33 -22.38
C LEU A 824 8.83 7.59 -23.08
N LEU A 825 7.98 8.27 -23.86
CA LEU A 825 6.95 7.59 -24.65
C LEU A 825 7.55 6.64 -25.71
N LEU A 826 8.68 6.99 -26.32
CA LEU A 826 9.38 6.09 -27.25
C LEU A 826 10.02 4.90 -26.51
N LYS A 827 10.64 5.14 -25.35
CA LYS A 827 11.14 4.08 -24.45
C LYS A 827 10.03 3.07 -24.12
N TYR A 828 8.88 3.55 -23.66
CA TYR A 828 7.75 2.71 -23.28
C TYR A 828 7.06 2.04 -24.48
N ALA A 829 6.90 2.73 -25.62
CA ALA A 829 6.39 2.13 -26.85
C ALA A 829 7.32 1.01 -27.39
N SER A 830 8.63 1.15 -27.23
CA SER A 830 9.60 0.10 -27.58
C SER A 830 9.49 -1.13 -26.66
N VAL A 831 9.45 -0.91 -25.35
CA VAL A 831 9.35 -1.97 -24.32
C VAL A 831 8.02 -2.73 -24.40
N TYR A 832 6.90 -2.02 -24.48
CA TYR A 832 5.54 -2.57 -24.34
C TYR A 832 4.85 -2.85 -25.68
N ASN A 833 5.61 -2.86 -26.79
CA ASN A 833 5.12 -3.14 -28.14
C ASN A 833 4.01 -2.18 -28.64
N GLY A 834 4.18 -0.90 -28.28
CA GLY A 834 3.25 0.19 -28.53
C GLY A 834 2.31 0.47 -27.34
N VAL A 835 2.08 1.74 -27.07
CA VAL A 835 1.26 2.22 -25.94
C VAL A 835 0.14 3.13 -26.44
N ASN A 836 -1.06 2.98 -25.88
CA ASN A 836 -2.12 3.99 -25.97
C ASN A 836 -1.89 5.02 -24.85
N VAL A 837 -2.05 6.30 -25.17
CA VAL A 837 -1.75 7.42 -24.27
C VAL A 837 -2.95 8.35 -24.25
N VAL A 838 -3.38 8.75 -23.05
CA VAL A 838 -4.35 9.83 -22.84
C VAL A 838 -3.73 10.89 -21.93
N THR A 839 -3.62 12.12 -22.41
CA THR A 839 -3.10 13.28 -21.66
C THR A 839 -4.19 14.31 -21.43
N GLY A 840 -4.11 15.10 -20.35
CA GLY A 840 -5.03 16.23 -20.12
C GLY A 840 -4.64 17.16 -18.97
N PRO A 841 -5.20 18.38 -18.92
CA PRO A 841 -5.08 19.29 -17.78
C PRO A 841 -5.89 18.82 -16.58
N VAL A 842 -5.50 19.26 -15.38
CA VAL A 842 -6.17 18.99 -14.10
C VAL A 842 -6.36 20.28 -13.32
N PHE A 843 -7.53 20.46 -12.68
CA PHE A 843 -7.84 21.60 -11.83
C PHE A 843 -8.28 21.06 -10.46
N ASP A 844 -7.45 21.35 -9.45
CA ASP A 844 -7.56 20.88 -8.06
C ASP A 844 -6.90 21.96 -7.16
N TYR A 845 -7.50 23.15 -7.16
CA TYR A 845 -7.05 24.31 -6.39
C TYR A 845 -7.44 24.23 -4.91
N ASN A 846 -8.47 23.46 -4.59
CA ASN A 846 -8.90 23.18 -3.21
C ASN A 846 -8.08 22.04 -2.55
N TYR A 847 -7.25 21.33 -3.32
CA TYR A 847 -6.41 20.17 -2.94
C TYR A 847 -7.19 18.98 -2.33
N ASP A 848 -8.44 18.76 -2.75
CA ASP A 848 -9.31 17.64 -2.35
C ASP A 848 -9.22 16.38 -3.23
N GLY A 849 -8.40 16.42 -4.29
CA GLY A 849 -8.21 15.29 -5.20
C GLY A 849 -9.39 15.05 -6.15
N ARG A 850 -10.30 16.01 -6.29
CA ARG A 850 -11.42 16.01 -7.23
C ARG A 850 -11.25 17.14 -8.25
N TYR A 851 -12.16 17.24 -9.21
CA TYR A 851 -12.16 18.30 -10.19
C TYR A 851 -12.80 19.58 -9.63
N ASP A 852 -12.12 20.72 -9.80
CA ASP A 852 -12.68 22.04 -9.46
C ASP A 852 -13.92 22.40 -10.32
N ARG A 853 -14.88 23.08 -9.69
CA ARG A 853 -15.93 23.85 -10.38
C ARG A 853 -15.37 25.17 -10.92
N PRO A 854 -16.05 25.85 -11.87
CA PRO A 854 -15.59 27.15 -12.41
C PRO A 854 -15.26 28.20 -11.34
N GLU A 855 -15.98 28.17 -10.22
CA GLU A 855 -15.86 29.12 -9.10
C GLU A 855 -14.71 28.81 -8.14
N GLU A 856 -14.15 27.59 -8.22
CA GLU A 856 -13.08 27.09 -7.35
C GLU A 856 -11.69 27.29 -7.99
N ILE A 857 -11.63 27.47 -9.32
CA ILE A 857 -10.41 27.76 -10.09
C ILE A 857 -9.88 29.16 -9.77
N GLN A 858 -8.65 29.24 -9.24
CA GLN A 858 -8.13 30.49 -8.65
C GLN A 858 -7.20 31.29 -9.56
N GLN A 859 -6.64 30.70 -10.62
CA GLN A 859 -5.64 31.38 -11.46
C GLN A 859 -5.91 31.17 -12.96
N PHE A 860 -5.67 32.22 -13.73
CA PHE A 860 -5.93 32.32 -15.16
C PHE A 860 -4.75 33.00 -15.86
N VAL A 861 -4.54 32.73 -17.14
CA VAL A 861 -3.52 33.41 -17.95
C VAL A 861 -3.81 34.91 -17.99
N SER A 862 -2.82 35.72 -17.64
CA SER A 862 -2.91 37.18 -17.45
C SER A 862 -3.77 37.90 -18.49
N GLY A 863 -4.85 38.55 -18.06
CA GLY A 863 -5.76 39.30 -18.94
C GLY A 863 -6.75 38.45 -19.75
N THR A 864 -6.89 37.16 -19.44
CA THR A 864 -7.79 36.23 -20.13
C THR A 864 -8.63 35.40 -19.15
N ASN A 865 -9.57 34.63 -19.68
CA ASN A 865 -10.33 33.63 -18.93
C ASN A 865 -9.77 32.19 -19.12
N ILE A 866 -8.55 32.03 -19.65
CA ILE A 866 -7.93 30.70 -19.83
C ILE A 866 -7.43 30.21 -18.45
N PRO A 867 -8.01 29.16 -17.84
CA PRO A 867 -7.60 28.70 -16.52
C PRO A 867 -6.22 28.06 -16.56
N ILE A 868 -5.48 28.13 -15.46
CA ILE A 868 -4.17 27.47 -15.33
C ILE A 868 -4.38 26.10 -14.69
N PRO A 869 -3.91 24.99 -15.29
CA PRO A 869 -3.96 23.68 -14.64
C PRO A 869 -3.07 23.65 -13.40
N THR A 870 -3.50 22.94 -12.36
CA THR A 870 -2.68 22.66 -11.16
C THR A 870 -1.75 21.47 -11.37
N HIS A 871 -2.19 20.51 -12.20
CA HIS A 871 -1.43 19.32 -12.61
C HIS A 871 -1.70 19.05 -14.10
N TYR A 872 -0.88 18.19 -14.70
CA TYR A 872 -1.21 17.51 -15.95
C TYR A 872 -1.22 16.00 -15.72
N PHE A 873 -2.22 15.32 -16.28
CA PHE A 873 -2.31 13.87 -16.22
C PHE A 873 -1.75 13.23 -17.50
N ALA A 874 -1.21 12.03 -17.34
CA ALA A 874 -0.95 11.10 -18.43
C ALA A 874 -1.36 9.69 -17.99
N VAL A 875 -2.19 9.01 -18.79
CA VAL A 875 -2.57 7.60 -18.62
C VAL A 875 -1.99 6.81 -19.78
N LEU A 876 -1.15 5.82 -19.49
CA LEU A 876 -0.53 4.93 -20.46
C LEU A 876 -1.16 3.54 -20.30
N THR A 877 -1.56 2.92 -21.41
CA THR A 877 -2.18 1.59 -21.43
C THR A 877 -1.50 0.72 -22.48
N ALA A 878 -1.16 -0.52 -22.13
CA ALA A 878 -0.52 -1.48 -23.02
C ALA A 878 -1.10 -2.89 -22.82
N CYS A 879 -0.66 -3.86 -23.64
CA CYS A 879 -0.99 -5.27 -23.41
C CYS A 879 -0.08 -5.86 -22.34
N GLY A 880 -0.63 -6.65 -21.42
CA GLY A 880 0.16 -7.37 -20.40
C GLY A 880 1.12 -8.40 -21.01
N ASP A 881 0.73 -8.99 -22.15
CA ASP A 881 1.64 -9.74 -23.01
C ASP A 881 2.33 -8.78 -24.00
N SER A 882 3.60 -8.45 -23.74
CA SER A 882 4.38 -7.57 -24.61
C SER A 882 4.75 -8.19 -25.97
N ALA A 883 4.45 -9.47 -26.22
CA ALA A 883 4.49 -10.01 -27.58
C ALA A 883 3.33 -9.49 -28.47
N GLN A 884 2.23 -9.02 -27.85
CA GLN A 884 1.07 -8.46 -28.54
C GLN A 884 1.09 -6.92 -28.53
N PRO A 885 0.82 -6.24 -29.66
CA PRO A 885 0.67 -4.79 -29.66
C PRO A 885 -0.64 -4.37 -29.01
N VAL A 886 -0.67 -3.20 -28.35
CA VAL A 886 -1.85 -2.69 -27.61
C VAL A 886 -3.16 -2.75 -28.40
N GLY A 887 -3.13 -2.42 -29.71
CA GLY A 887 -4.31 -2.44 -30.59
C GLY A 887 -4.83 -3.82 -31.00
N ALA A 888 -4.16 -4.91 -30.59
CA ALA A 888 -4.59 -6.29 -30.81
C ALA A 888 -4.74 -7.09 -29.49
N CYS A 889 -4.67 -6.42 -28.33
CA CYS A 889 -4.57 -7.08 -27.04
C CYS A 889 -5.87 -7.80 -26.61
N GLY A 890 -5.91 -9.13 -26.82
CA GLY A 890 -6.96 -10.00 -26.30
C GLY A 890 -6.72 -10.48 -24.86
N GLY A 891 -5.50 -10.37 -24.35
CA GLY A 891 -5.12 -10.75 -22.98
C GLY A 891 -5.49 -9.70 -21.93
N ALA A 892 -4.84 -9.73 -20.77
CA ALA A 892 -4.93 -8.66 -19.78
C ALA A 892 -4.33 -7.35 -20.33
N LEU A 893 -4.88 -6.21 -19.91
CA LEU A 893 -4.21 -4.91 -20.07
C LEU A 893 -3.25 -4.69 -18.89
N GLN A 894 -2.27 -3.82 -19.10
CA GLN A 894 -1.47 -3.20 -18.04
C GLN A 894 -1.57 -1.68 -18.14
N THR A 895 -1.58 -0.99 -17.00
CA THR A 895 -1.69 0.47 -16.93
C THR A 895 -0.67 1.13 -16.01
N VAL A 896 -0.32 2.38 -16.33
CA VAL A 896 0.28 3.34 -15.39
C VAL A 896 -0.27 4.72 -15.67
N SER A 897 -0.42 5.52 -14.62
CA SER A 897 -0.75 6.93 -14.78
C SER A 897 0.05 7.83 -13.85
N PHE A 898 0.14 9.09 -14.25
CA PHE A 898 0.91 10.13 -13.58
C PHE A 898 0.04 11.37 -13.36
N LEU A 899 0.18 12.03 -12.20
CA LEU A 899 -0.45 13.31 -11.87
C LEU A 899 0.65 14.33 -11.56
N LEU A 900 1.21 14.92 -12.62
CA LEU A 900 2.43 15.72 -12.54
C LEU A 900 2.12 17.16 -12.09
N PRO A 901 2.70 17.67 -10.99
CA PRO A 901 2.38 18.99 -10.45
C PRO A 901 2.89 20.11 -11.38
N HIS A 902 1.97 20.95 -11.85
CA HIS A 902 2.24 21.97 -12.84
C HIS A 902 2.84 23.22 -12.19
N ARG A 903 4.16 23.19 -11.97
CA ARG A 903 4.88 24.19 -11.18
C ARG A 903 5.75 25.16 -12.01
N PRO A 904 5.97 26.40 -11.51
CA PRO A 904 6.86 27.38 -12.15
C PRO A 904 8.35 27.05 -11.99
N ASP A 905 8.70 26.10 -11.13
CA ASP A 905 10.06 25.64 -10.86
C ASP A 905 10.10 24.13 -10.66
N ASN A 906 11.25 23.54 -11.00
CA ASN A 906 11.55 22.12 -10.81
C ASN A 906 12.26 21.85 -9.46
N SER A 907 12.14 22.72 -8.45
CA SER A 907 12.96 22.63 -7.22
C SER A 907 12.75 21.33 -6.46
N GLU A 908 11.58 20.72 -6.56
CA GLU A 908 11.24 19.43 -5.95
C GLU A 908 12.23 18.31 -6.31
N SER A 909 12.82 18.34 -7.51
CA SER A 909 13.76 17.31 -7.95
C SER A 909 15.15 17.46 -7.32
N CYS A 910 15.48 18.61 -6.72
CA CYS A 910 16.80 19.05 -6.25
C CYS A 910 17.99 18.93 -7.25
N ARG A 911 17.76 18.35 -8.44
CA ARG A 911 18.76 17.99 -9.46
C ARG A 911 18.75 18.91 -10.68
N VAL A 912 18.01 20.03 -10.68
CA VAL A 912 17.76 20.94 -11.83
C VAL A 912 19.02 21.52 -12.52
N ARG A 913 20.22 21.32 -11.97
CA ARG A 913 21.52 21.64 -12.62
C ARG A 913 22.14 20.47 -13.39
N LYS A 914 21.46 19.31 -13.44
CA LYS A 914 21.77 18.14 -14.26
C LYS A 914 20.77 18.05 -15.41
N GLU A 915 21.17 17.37 -16.47
CA GLU A 915 20.32 17.02 -17.61
C GLU A 915 19.04 16.30 -17.16
N GLU A 916 17.96 16.54 -17.90
CA GLU A 916 16.61 16.00 -17.70
C GLU A 916 16.61 14.47 -17.60
N SER A 917 17.49 13.81 -18.36
CA SER A 917 17.77 12.37 -18.34
C SER A 917 18.12 11.80 -16.95
N VAL A 918 18.63 12.63 -16.02
CA VAL A 918 19.14 12.22 -14.70
C VAL A 918 18.10 12.41 -13.59
N TRP A 919 16.90 12.91 -13.90
CA TRP A 919 15.88 13.18 -12.87
C TRP A 919 14.41 13.19 -13.32
N VAL A 920 14.09 13.39 -14.61
CA VAL A 920 12.68 13.51 -15.04
C VAL A 920 11.93 12.19 -14.87
N GLU A 921 12.54 11.05 -15.21
CA GLU A 921 11.88 9.74 -15.03
C GLU A 921 11.66 9.43 -13.54
N ASP A 922 12.69 9.58 -12.68
CA ASP A 922 12.56 9.48 -11.22
C ASP A 922 11.42 10.37 -10.66
N HIS A 923 11.30 11.62 -11.14
CA HIS A 923 10.29 12.57 -10.71
C HIS A 923 8.88 12.20 -11.19
N MET A 924 8.74 11.71 -12.42
CA MET A 924 7.45 11.21 -12.92
C MET A 924 6.97 9.99 -12.14
N TRP A 925 7.84 9.00 -11.90
CA TRP A 925 7.47 7.80 -11.15
C TRP A 925 7.18 8.07 -9.68
N PHE A 926 7.82 9.07 -9.07
CA PHE A 926 7.44 9.55 -7.74
C PHE A 926 6.00 10.12 -7.69
N HIS A 927 5.58 10.78 -8.77
CA HIS A 927 4.22 11.28 -9.02
C HIS A 927 3.33 10.30 -9.80
N GLN A 928 3.62 8.99 -9.73
CA GLN A 928 2.66 7.98 -10.19
C GLN A 928 1.35 8.08 -9.41
N SER A 929 0.26 7.65 -10.03
CA SER A 929 -1.08 7.58 -9.44
C SER A 929 -1.89 6.51 -10.16
N ARG A 930 -2.96 6.00 -9.54
CA ARG A 930 -3.84 5.01 -10.16
C ARG A 930 -4.72 5.70 -11.19
N VAL A 931 -5.23 4.98 -12.19
CA VAL A 931 -6.18 5.58 -13.14
C VAL A 931 -7.41 6.12 -12.41
N ARG A 932 -7.82 5.49 -11.30
CA ARG A 932 -8.91 5.96 -10.43
C ARG A 932 -8.67 7.33 -9.80
N ASP A 933 -7.42 7.67 -9.49
CA ASP A 933 -7.07 9.00 -8.97
C ASP A 933 -7.22 10.05 -10.08
N VAL A 934 -6.81 9.71 -11.32
CA VAL A 934 -7.04 10.54 -12.50
C VAL A 934 -8.53 10.75 -12.77
N GLU A 935 -9.37 9.71 -12.63
CA GLU A 935 -10.83 9.83 -12.81
C GLU A 935 -11.47 10.83 -11.85
N TRP A 936 -11.12 10.78 -10.56
CA TRP A 936 -11.66 11.71 -9.57
C TRP A 936 -11.23 13.15 -9.83
N ILE A 937 -9.93 13.39 -10.04
CA ILE A 937 -9.34 14.73 -10.16
C ILE A 937 -9.65 15.41 -11.52
N THR A 938 -10.13 14.65 -12.50
CA THR A 938 -10.55 15.19 -13.82
C THR A 938 -12.07 15.14 -14.05
N GLY A 939 -12.81 14.32 -13.30
CA GLY A 939 -14.20 14.01 -13.59
C GLY A 939 -14.39 13.18 -14.87
N LEU A 940 -13.39 12.37 -15.24
CA LEU A 940 -13.44 11.44 -16.37
C LEU A 940 -13.76 10.01 -15.90
N ASP A 941 -14.20 9.15 -16.83
CA ASP A 941 -14.22 7.69 -16.65
C ASP A 941 -13.64 7.00 -17.89
N PHE A 942 -12.65 6.12 -17.70
CA PHE A 942 -11.89 5.47 -18.77
C PHE A 942 -12.42 4.07 -19.11
N TYR A 943 -11.98 3.56 -20.27
CA TYR A 943 -12.12 2.16 -20.72
C TYR A 943 -13.54 1.62 -20.99
N GLN A 944 -14.60 2.44 -20.91
CA GLN A 944 -15.98 1.97 -21.15
C GLN A 944 -16.24 1.35 -22.54
N GLY A 945 -15.44 1.71 -23.55
CA GLY A 945 -15.55 1.15 -24.91
C GLY A 945 -14.73 -0.12 -25.14
N SER A 946 -13.98 -0.60 -24.14
CA SER A 946 -13.12 -1.79 -24.27
C SER A 946 -13.87 -3.12 -24.41
N GLY A 947 -15.16 -3.16 -24.07
CA GLY A 947 -15.98 -4.38 -24.03
C GLY A 947 -15.62 -5.38 -22.92
N ARG A 948 -14.71 -5.02 -22.01
CA ARG A 948 -14.24 -5.88 -20.91
C ARG A 948 -15.21 -5.89 -19.71
N PRO A 949 -15.21 -6.95 -18.87
CA PRO A 949 -16.00 -6.98 -17.64
C PRO A 949 -15.68 -5.80 -16.72
N ILE A 950 -16.71 -5.17 -16.15
CA ILE A 950 -16.55 -3.96 -15.33
C ILE A 950 -15.64 -4.23 -14.11
N THR A 951 -15.74 -5.40 -13.48
CA THR A 951 -14.87 -5.81 -12.36
C THR A 951 -13.39 -5.93 -12.75
N GLU A 952 -13.08 -6.30 -14.00
CA GLU A 952 -11.71 -6.30 -14.53
C GLU A 952 -11.21 -4.85 -14.71
N LEU A 953 -12.07 -3.98 -15.26
CA LEU A 953 -11.76 -2.56 -15.45
C LEU A 953 -11.62 -1.81 -14.11
N LEU A 954 -12.42 -2.13 -13.09
CA LEU A 954 -12.26 -1.53 -11.76
C LEU A 954 -10.94 -1.96 -11.12
N ARG A 955 -10.56 -3.24 -11.21
CA ARG A 955 -9.26 -3.72 -10.72
C ARG A 955 -8.09 -2.99 -11.42
N LEU A 956 -8.14 -2.89 -12.76
CA LEU A 956 -7.17 -2.14 -13.57
C LEU A 956 -7.13 -0.65 -13.17
N LYS A 957 -8.28 -0.03 -12.91
CA LYS A 957 -8.33 1.38 -12.46
C LYS A 957 -7.72 1.58 -11.06
N THR A 958 -7.72 0.56 -10.20
CA THR A 958 -7.19 0.62 -8.83
C THR A 958 -5.73 0.19 -8.66
N HIS A 959 -5.06 -0.29 -9.72
CA HIS A 959 -3.68 -0.81 -9.67
C HIS A 959 -2.81 -0.21 -10.80
N ASN A 960 -1.49 -0.20 -10.62
CA ASN A 960 -0.51 0.20 -11.65
C ASN A 960 0.40 -0.99 -11.96
N ASP A 961 0.15 -1.68 -13.08
CA ASP A 961 0.85 -2.90 -13.45
C ASP A 961 2.24 -2.67 -14.08
N PHE A 962 2.54 -1.46 -14.59
CA PHE A 962 3.87 -1.20 -15.18
C PHE A 962 4.93 -1.22 -14.06
N VAL A 963 5.91 -2.12 -14.21
CA VAL A 963 7.12 -2.12 -13.36
C VAL A 963 7.97 -0.88 -13.69
N TYR A 964 8.47 -0.17 -12.68
CA TYR A 964 9.50 0.85 -12.90
C TYR A 964 10.79 0.17 -13.36
N LEU A 965 11.04 0.19 -14.67
CA LEU A 965 12.20 -0.44 -15.29
C LEU A 965 13.47 0.39 -15.07
N PHE A 966 14.02 0.28 -13.86
CA PHE A 966 15.38 0.69 -13.56
C PHE A 966 16.37 -0.29 -14.22
N THR A 967 16.59 -0.10 -15.51
CA THR A 967 17.65 -0.79 -16.26
C THR A 967 19.00 -0.40 -15.68
N PHE A 968 19.59 -1.30 -14.89
CA PHE A 968 21.03 -1.27 -14.61
C PHE A 968 21.78 -1.38 -15.95
N GLU A 969 22.24 -0.26 -16.50
CA GLU A 969 23.23 -0.22 -17.58
C GLU A 969 24.62 -0.63 -17.04
N PHE A 970 24.71 -1.89 -16.63
CA PHE A 970 25.93 -2.59 -16.22
C PHE A 970 25.88 -4.05 -16.69
N LEU A 971 25.38 -4.29 -17.92
CA LEU A 971 25.40 -5.58 -18.59
C LEU A 971 25.35 -5.46 -20.13
N ILE A 972 26.27 -4.67 -20.69
CA ILE A 972 26.81 -4.80 -22.06
C ILE A 972 28.33 -4.82 -21.92
#